data_AF-A0A8C1ZW88-F1
#
_entry.id   AF-A0A8C1ZW88-F1
#
_cell.length_a   1.000
_cell.length_b   1.000
_cell.length_c   1.000
_cell.angle_alpha   90.00
_cell.angle_beta   90.00
_cell.angle_gamma   90.00
#
_symmetry.space_group_name_H-M   'P 1'
#
loop_
_entity.id
_entity.type
_entity.pdbx_description
1 polymer ?
#
loop_
_entity_poly.entity_id
_entity_poly.type
_entity_poly.pdbx_seq_one_letter_code
_entity_poly.pdbx_strand_id
1 'polypeptide(L)'
;ACHVRGSVRTVDLQQVQNQTRHKTDGLSSSTLVLRRGQVKIPIKLMTLWGKLIVFYSQNPIFVLCSDTYSSLLTTGPIAVEVPVSRFGQPSLTQWTAVLERSVPNPTGPRALSVTLSSPATASIGVYTLQLRVEARLSVKTHLLGQFTLLCNPWCEVFLQSEDLRTEYVKSDIGLLFKGSPGNIVSRPWSFDQYEKGILDICMKLLQVSPQYQADMGKDLLNRSNPVYIGRVISAMVNSNDDKGVLMGNWSGDYSGGVNPSQWSGSADILRKWAATQFRPVKYGQCWVFAAVMCTVMRALGIPTRVITNFSSAHDTNGNMVIEEYYNEMGEKLSFSRDSIWNFHVWVESWMKRPDLSRGYDGWQVLDPTPQERSEGMFRCGPAAVKAVYEQKVDAQYDVPFVYAEVNADVRVMIVRDRTVLSTSVDKRRVGALISTKRPGSMSMQDIRNQFVQQAVFVSHFSLQMFKAEGTAVSLQLLKAPVVGENISFNVIITNNEAAQKLLKKHVNAQNKEYNRNPTGTFWEAHDDVKIGPKETVTIKHEISFKEYMLKETAEDSLVNLAVVIEDVKSQERVLASEEFIIRSPSLDIQVSVIINAPQVATVSFTNPFNVAVSGELSVSGSGLLEEKAQMRCVTGFPKHFPFSQITLPLNAHQWWIQCVRLVGMLKQTSALFVFIRECILTSSTLLFNPFLPPYVSLVENKLF
;
A
#
# COMPACT_ATOMS: atom_id res chain seq x y z
N ALA A 1 -31.94 35.92 -48.97
CA ALA A 1 -31.54 34.66 -48.34
C ALA A 1 -30.29 34.88 -47.48
N CYS A 2 -30.45 35.21 -46.19
CA CYS A 2 -29.32 35.31 -45.26
C CYS A 2 -29.07 33.94 -44.63
N HIS A 3 -28.02 33.24 -45.08
CA HIS A 3 -27.60 31.99 -44.45
C HIS A 3 -27.08 32.25 -43.03
N VAL A 4 -27.87 31.82 -42.05
CA VAL A 4 -27.53 31.88 -40.64
C VAL A 4 -26.43 30.86 -40.31
N ARG A 5 -25.17 31.30 -40.42
CA ARG A 5 -24.00 30.55 -39.94
C ARG A 5 -23.71 30.93 -38.50
N GLY A 6 -24.24 30.20 -37.52
CA GLY A 6 -23.72 30.21 -36.17
C GLY A 6 -22.45 29.35 -36.10
N SER A 7 -21.38 29.87 -35.52
CA SER A 7 -20.13 29.14 -35.30
C SER A 7 -19.60 29.46 -33.92
N VAL A 8 -19.30 28.43 -33.12
CA VAL A 8 -18.58 28.57 -31.85
C VAL A 8 -17.14 28.97 -32.18
N ARG A 9 -16.63 30.05 -31.57
CA ARG A 9 -15.28 30.56 -31.84
C ARG A 9 -14.29 30.10 -30.78
N THR A 10 -14.67 30.19 -29.51
CA THR A 10 -13.85 29.76 -28.37
C THR A 10 -14.72 29.05 -27.35
N VAL A 11 -14.09 28.12 -26.64
CA VAL A 11 -14.69 27.33 -25.56
C VAL A 11 -13.87 27.59 -24.31
N ASP A 12 -14.55 27.82 -23.20
CA ASP A 12 -13.96 27.88 -21.88
C ASP A 12 -14.60 26.79 -21.02
N LEU A 13 -13.81 25.76 -20.71
CA LEU A 13 -14.22 24.63 -19.86
C LEU A 13 -14.16 24.97 -18.37
N GLN A 14 -13.82 26.21 -18.00
CA GLN A 14 -13.75 26.73 -16.63
C GLN A 14 -12.94 25.82 -15.71
N GLN A 15 -11.76 25.40 -16.18
CA GLN A 15 -10.98 24.32 -15.61
C GLN A 15 -10.78 24.46 -14.10
N VAL A 16 -10.22 25.59 -13.64
CA VAL A 16 -9.95 25.84 -12.22
C VAL A 16 -11.22 25.73 -11.38
N GLN A 17 -12.30 26.39 -11.78
CA GLN A 17 -13.56 26.40 -11.02
C GLN A 17 -14.19 25.01 -10.95
N ASN A 18 -14.14 24.27 -12.06
CA ASN A 18 -14.63 22.91 -12.11
C ASN A 18 -13.78 21.97 -11.25
N GLN A 19 -12.45 22.04 -11.32
CA GLN A 19 -11.59 21.20 -10.48
C GLN A 19 -11.81 21.48 -8.98
N THR A 20 -11.97 22.73 -8.58
CA THR A 20 -12.29 23.11 -7.19
C THR A 20 -13.62 22.55 -6.71
N ARG A 21 -14.64 22.57 -7.58
CA ARG A 21 -15.95 21.97 -7.28
C ARG A 21 -15.87 20.45 -7.20
N HIS A 22 -15.11 19.83 -8.11
CA HIS A 22 -14.97 18.38 -8.21
C HIS A 22 -13.92 17.79 -7.27
N LYS A 23 -13.22 18.60 -6.47
CA LYS A 23 -12.16 18.17 -5.56
C LYS A 23 -11.07 17.40 -6.33
N THR A 24 -10.62 18.00 -7.43
CA THR A 24 -9.61 17.46 -8.35
C THR A 24 -8.50 18.49 -8.64
N ASP A 25 -8.42 19.56 -7.84
CA ASP A 25 -7.30 20.50 -7.87
C ASP A 25 -5.97 19.75 -7.66
N GLY A 26 -4.92 20.16 -8.38
CA GLY A 26 -3.60 19.52 -8.32
C GLY A 26 -3.43 18.27 -9.19
N LEU A 27 -4.50 17.53 -9.52
CA LEU A 27 -4.38 16.29 -10.32
C LEU A 27 -3.94 16.53 -11.77
N SER A 28 -4.22 17.71 -12.32
CA SER A 28 -3.73 18.14 -13.62
C SER A 28 -3.80 19.67 -13.71
N SER A 29 -2.75 20.28 -14.26
CA SER A 29 -2.72 21.70 -14.60
C SER A 29 -3.02 21.99 -16.07
N SER A 30 -2.99 20.96 -16.94
CA SER A 30 -3.14 21.11 -18.39
C SER A 30 -4.47 20.58 -18.94
N THR A 31 -5.16 19.72 -18.19
CA THR A 31 -6.39 19.05 -18.64
C THR A 31 -7.48 19.14 -17.56
N LEU A 32 -8.74 19.22 -18.00
CA LEU A 32 -9.87 19.24 -17.08
C LEU A 32 -10.07 17.86 -16.46
N VAL A 33 -10.08 17.79 -15.12
CA VAL A 33 -10.35 16.56 -14.36
C VAL A 33 -11.64 16.70 -13.58
N LEU A 34 -12.57 15.77 -13.77
CA LEU A 34 -13.92 15.77 -13.19
C LEU A 34 -14.16 14.45 -12.46
N ARG A 35 -15.23 14.42 -11.66
CA ARG A 35 -15.75 13.22 -11.00
C ARG A 35 -17.16 12.94 -11.47
N ARG A 36 -17.48 11.66 -11.74
CA ARG A 36 -18.81 11.23 -12.20
C ARG A 36 -19.90 11.45 -11.15
N GLY A 37 -21.16 11.49 -11.57
CA GLY A 37 -22.31 11.73 -10.68
C GLY A 37 -22.40 13.16 -10.11
N GLN A 38 -21.39 14.00 -10.34
CA GLN A 38 -21.43 15.38 -9.91
C GLN A 38 -22.18 16.23 -10.93
N VAL A 39 -23.19 16.93 -10.43
CA VAL A 39 -24.04 17.80 -11.21
C VAL A 39 -23.38 19.16 -11.42
N LYS A 40 -23.77 19.79 -12.52
CA LYS A 40 -23.43 21.16 -12.89
C LYS A 40 -21.95 21.42 -13.19
N ILE A 41 -21.48 20.88 -14.31
CA ILE A 41 -20.22 21.20 -14.98
C ILE A 41 -20.47 22.32 -16.00
N PRO A 42 -20.27 23.60 -15.64
CA PRO A 42 -20.51 24.70 -16.56
C PRO A 42 -19.45 24.80 -17.65
N ILE A 43 -19.90 24.89 -18.90
CA ILE A 43 -19.12 25.07 -20.11
C ILE A 43 -19.55 26.40 -20.75
N LYS A 44 -18.60 27.32 -20.95
CA LYS A 44 -18.84 28.60 -21.60
C LYS A 44 -18.50 28.51 -23.08
N LEU A 45 -19.49 28.73 -23.93
CA LEU A 45 -19.37 28.78 -25.38
C LEU A 45 -19.45 30.24 -25.84
N MET A 46 -18.36 30.77 -26.42
CA MET A 46 -18.39 32.12 -26.97
C MET A 46 -18.75 32.10 -28.45
N THR A 47 -19.75 32.91 -28.81
CA THR A 47 -20.29 33.00 -30.18
C THR A 47 -19.95 34.35 -30.82
N LEU A 48 -19.94 34.39 -32.16
CA LEU A 48 -19.79 35.65 -32.90
C LEU A 48 -21.01 36.57 -32.68
N TRP A 49 -20.74 37.88 -32.71
CA TRP A 49 -21.70 38.95 -32.48
C TRP A 49 -23.01 38.74 -33.26
N GLY A 50 -24.15 38.88 -32.57
CA GLY A 50 -25.50 38.92 -33.17
C GLY A 50 -26.12 37.57 -33.60
N LYS A 51 -25.44 36.42 -33.48
CA LYS A 51 -25.97 35.12 -33.98
C LYS A 51 -26.40 34.17 -32.87
N LEU A 52 -27.44 34.55 -32.15
CA LEU A 52 -28.15 33.73 -31.15
C LEU A 52 -29.08 32.69 -31.80
N ILE A 53 -28.68 32.03 -32.90
CA ILE A 53 -29.58 31.12 -33.65
C ILE A 53 -29.18 29.65 -33.50
N VAL A 54 -28.02 29.36 -32.88
CA VAL A 54 -27.53 27.98 -32.64
C VAL A 54 -28.40 27.19 -31.64
N PHE A 55 -29.12 27.87 -30.75
CA PHE A 55 -29.96 27.21 -29.73
C PHE A 55 -31.46 27.54 -29.89
N TYR A 56 -31.79 28.44 -30.82
CA TYR A 56 -33.18 28.86 -31.07
C TYR A 56 -33.82 28.16 -32.27
N SER A 57 -33.05 27.79 -33.30
CA SER A 57 -33.55 27.09 -34.50
C SER A 57 -32.69 25.92 -34.98
N GLN A 58 -31.73 25.46 -34.16
CA GLN A 58 -30.82 24.34 -34.43
C GLN A 58 -30.84 23.40 -33.21
N ASN A 59 -30.42 22.14 -33.41
CA ASN A 59 -30.34 21.12 -32.36
C ASN A 59 -28.86 20.90 -31.98
N PRO A 60 -28.36 21.55 -30.91
CA PRO A 60 -27.02 21.29 -30.40
C PRO A 60 -27.01 20.02 -29.56
N ILE A 61 -26.04 19.15 -29.84
CA ILE A 61 -25.84 17.86 -29.20
C ILE A 61 -24.37 17.77 -28.80
N PHE A 62 -24.09 17.57 -27.51
CA PHE A 62 -22.74 17.19 -27.10
C PHE A 62 -22.51 15.73 -27.44
N VAL A 63 -21.35 15.41 -28.00
CA VAL A 63 -20.93 14.02 -28.24
C VAL A 63 -19.70 13.77 -27.38
N LEU A 64 -19.81 12.79 -26.50
CA LEU A 64 -18.76 12.35 -25.59
C LEU A 64 -18.20 11.04 -26.11
N CYS A 65 -16.94 11.03 -26.54
CA CYS A 65 -16.28 9.81 -27.02
C CYS A 65 -15.20 9.39 -26.03
N SER A 66 -15.25 8.14 -25.55
CA SER A 66 -14.14 7.56 -24.79
C SER A 66 -12.98 7.19 -25.73
N ASP A 67 -11.78 7.67 -25.42
CA ASP A 67 -10.52 7.51 -26.18
C ASP A 67 -10.36 8.36 -27.47
N THR A 68 -9.10 8.46 -27.91
CA THR A 68 -8.54 9.52 -28.77
C THR A 68 -8.05 9.06 -30.14
N TYR A 69 -8.27 7.80 -30.55
CA TYR A 69 -7.84 7.34 -31.87
C TYR A 69 -8.92 7.41 -32.96
N SER A 70 -8.56 8.20 -33.97
CA SER A 70 -9.02 8.28 -35.36
C SER A 70 -10.45 8.73 -35.65
N SER A 71 -10.52 9.96 -36.18
CA SER A 71 -11.07 10.27 -37.50
C SER A 71 -11.64 9.09 -38.30
N LEU A 72 -12.84 9.32 -38.83
CA LEU A 72 -13.56 8.54 -39.84
C LEU A 72 -14.32 7.33 -39.27
N LEU A 73 -15.62 7.35 -39.58
CA LEU A 73 -16.68 6.44 -39.17
C LEU A 73 -17.27 6.75 -37.78
N THR A 74 -18.53 7.17 -37.84
CA THR A 74 -19.51 7.19 -36.75
C THR A 74 -19.32 6.03 -35.77
N THR A 75 -19.35 6.36 -34.47
CA THR A 75 -19.34 5.47 -33.29
C THR A 75 -18.04 4.70 -32.98
N GLY A 76 -17.15 5.32 -32.19
CA GLY A 76 -16.26 4.55 -31.30
C GLY A 76 -17.09 3.81 -30.22
N PRO A 77 -16.51 2.86 -29.46
CA PRO A 77 -17.27 1.85 -28.71
C PRO A 77 -18.18 2.40 -27.60
N ILE A 78 -17.93 3.62 -27.11
CA ILE A 78 -18.87 4.37 -26.26
C ILE A 78 -18.88 5.82 -26.72
N ALA A 79 -19.90 6.17 -27.52
CA ALA A 79 -20.26 7.54 -27.81
C ALA A 79 -21.58 7.86 -27.09
N VAL A 80 -21.58 8.86 -26.22
CA VAL A 80 -22.80 9.35 -25.59
C VAL A 80 -23.21 10.66 -26.23
N GLU A 81 -24.38 10.66 -26.87
CA GLU A 81 -25.00 11.88 -27.38
C GLU A 81 -25.89 12.51 -26.31
N VAL A 82 -25.65 13.78 -26.02
CA VAL A 82 -26.33 14.53 -24.97
C VAL A 82 -26.96 15.78 -25.59
N PRO A 83 -28.24 15.71 -25.99
CA PRO A 83 -28.97 16.85 -26.52
C PRO A 83 -29.02 18.00 -25.50
N VAL A 84 -28.76 19.23 -25.95
CA VAL A 84 -28.85 20.40 -25.07
C VAL A 84 -30.30 20.84 -24.94
N SER A 85 -30.83 20.73 -23.72
CA SER A 85 -32.19 21.13 -23.37
C SER A 85 -32.23 22.56 -22.83
N ARG A 86 -33.29 23.32 -23.13
CA ARG A 86 -33.49 24.68 -22.57
C ARG A 86 -33.99 24.67 -21.12
N PHE A 87 -34.73 23.63 -20.79
CA PHE A 87 -35.30 23.39 -19.47
C PHE A 87 -35.05 21.93 -19.14
N GLY A 88 -34.75 21.64 -17.88
CA GLY A 88 -34.47 20.29 -17.43
C GLY A 88 -33.74 20.30 -16.09
N GLN A 89 -33.90 19.23 -15.33
CA GLN A 89 -33.06 18.96 -14.18
C GLN A 89 -32.02 17.88 -14.53
N PRO A 90 -30.86 17.86 -13.85
CA PRO A 90 -29.90 16.79 -13.99
C PRO A 90 -30.56 15.43 -13.76
N SER A 91 -30.26 14.45 -14.61
CA SER A 91 -30.65 13.05 -14.40
C SER A 91 -29.61 12.35 -13.51
N LEU A 92 -30.08 11.44 -12.67
CA LEU A 92 -29.20 10.58 -11.86
C LEU A 92 -28.64 9.41 -12.67
N THR A 93 -29.31 9.03 -13.76
CA THR A 93 -29.04 7.80 -14.52
C THR A 93 -28.50 8.05 -15.92
N GLN A 94 -28.57 9.29 -16.41
CA GLN A 94 -28.14 9.65 -17.76
C GLN A 94 -27.36 10.96 -17.78
N TRP A 95 -26.55 11.14 -18.82
CA TRP A 95 -25.91 12.42 -19.08
C TRP A 95 -26.96 13.46 -19.49
N THR A 96 -26.80 14.70 -19.02
CA THR A 96 -27.72 15.80 -19.35
C THR A 96 -26.95 17.08 -19.62
N ALA A 97 -27.39 17.87 -20.59
CA ALA A 97 -26.86 19.21 -20.87
C ALA A 97 -28.01 20.22 -20.86
N VAL A 98 -27.90 21.25 -20.02
CA VAL A 98 -28.95 22.28 -19.85
C VAL A 98 -28.39 23.66 -20.14
N LEU A 99 -29.03 24.41 -21.04
CA LEU A 99 -28.67 25.80 -21.33
C LEU A 99 -29.06 26.70 -20.14
N GLU A 100 -28.09 27.43 -19.59
CA GLU A 100 -28.36 28.40 -18.53
C GLU A 100 -28.88 29.73 -19.12
N ARG A 101 -29.70 30.44 -18.34
CA ARG A 101 -30.21 31.76 -18.74
C ARG A 101 -29.03 32.74 -18.87
N SER A 102 -28.74 33.18 -20.09
CA SER A 102 -27.70 34.18 -20.38
C SER A 102 -28.14 35.56 -19.88
N VAL A 103 -27.27 36.27 -19.17
CA VAL A 103 -27.46 37.70 -18.86
C VAL A 103 -27.13 38.49 -20.14
N PRO A 104 -28.04 39.34 -20.66
CA PRO A 104 -27.76 40.08 -21.89
C PRO A 104 -26.55 40.99 -21.71
N ASN A 105 -25.51 40.81 -22.54
CA ASN A 105 -24.47 41.82 -22.75
C ASN A 105 -24.79 42.55 -24.08
N PRO A 106 -25.26 43.82 -24.03
CA PRO A 106 -25.64 44.56 -25.23
C PRO A 106 -24.45 45.01 -26.09
N THR A 107 -23.23 45.06 -25.53
CA THR A 107 -22.07 45.71 -26.16
C THR A 107 -20.86 44.78 -26.37
N GLY A 108 -20.99 43.48 -26.08
CA GLY A 108 -19.90 42.50 -26.20
C GLY A 108 -20.30 41.14 -26.82
N PRO A 109 -19.34 40.25 -27.07
CA PRO A 109 -19.63 38.88 -27.51
C PRO A 109 -20.54 38.18 -26.50
N ARG A 110 -21.64 37.57 -26.98
CA ARG A 110 -22.58 36.82 -26.13
C ARG A 110 -21.99 35.46 -25.79
N ALA A 111 -21.73 35.24 -24.50
CA ALA A 111 -21.37 33.95 -23.94
C ALA A 111 -22.64 33.15 -23.62
N LEU A 112 -22.66 31.88 -24.07
CA LEU A 112 -23.67 30.91 -23.68
C LEU A 112 -23.06 30.00 -22.63
N SER A 113 -23.74 29.84 -21.50
CA SER A 113 -23.33 28.88 -20.47
C SER A 113 -24.22 27.64 -20.62
N VAL A 114 -23.61 26.48 -20.79
CA VAL A 114 -24.30 25.19 -20.81
C VAL A 114 -23.74 24.35 -19.70
N THR A 115 -24.64 23.72 -18.96
CA THR A 115 -24.31 22.97 -17.77
C THR A 115 -24.48 21.49 -18.05
N LEU A 116 -23.35 20.78 -18.16
CA LEU A 116 -23.30 19.33 -18.33
C LEU A 116 -23.41 18.65 -16.97
N SER A 117 -24.02 17.48 -16.90
CA SER A 117 -24.03 16.62 -15.70
C SER A 117 -23.86 15.17 -16.14
N SER A 118 -23.06 14.43 -15.38
CA SER A 118 -22.81 13.00 -15.60
C SER A 118 -23.62 12.16 -14.61
N PRO A 119 -24.09 10.97 -15.00
CA PRO A 119 -24.64 10.02 -14.05
C PRO A 119 -23.53 9.46 -13.16
N ALA A 120 -23.89 8.96 -11.99
CA ALA A 120 -22.93 8.25 -11.12
C ALA A 120 -22.34 7.05 -11.88
N THR A 121 -23.17 6.27 -12.55
CA THR A 121 -22.75 5.06 -13.27
C THR A 121 -21.95 5.31 -14.57
N ALA A 122 -21.52 6.54 -14.87
CA ALA A 122 -20.69 6.80 -16.06
C ALA A 122 -19.35 6.06 -15.97
N SER A 123 -18.84 5.52 -17.08
CA SER A 123 -17.50 4.92 -17.10
C SER A 123 -16.41 5.97 -16.84
N ILE A 124 -15.40 5.62 -16.05
CA ILE A 124 -14.23 6.50 -15.87
C ILE A 124 -13.29 6.41 -17.06
N GLY A 125 -12.51 7.47 -17.30
CA GLY A 125 -11.55 7.51 -18.40
C GLY A 125 -11.38 8.89 -19.00
N VAL A 126 -10.63 8.95 -20.11
CA VAL A 126 -10.42 10.17 -20.90
C VAL A 126 -11.51 10.27 -21.97
N TYR A 127 -12.23 11.40 -21.94
CA TYR A 127 -13.30 11.71 -22.87
C TYR A 127 -12.90 12.85 -23.80
N THR A 128 -13.17 12.67 -25.09
CA THR A 128 -13.16 13.74 -26.08
C THR A 128 -14.55 14.37 -26.13
N LEU A 129 -14.62 15.68 -25.87
CA LEU A 129 -15.85 16.45 -25.91
C LEU A 129 -16.00 17.15 -27.26
N GLN A 130 -17.10 16.86 -27.96
CA GLN A 130 -17.47 17.50 -29.21
C GLN A 130 -18.84 18.15 -29.09
N LEU A 131 -19.06 19.22 -29.86
CA LEU A 131 -20.38 19.82 -30.05
C LEU A 131 -20.81 19.64 -31.50
N ARG A 132 -21.82 18.81 -31.70
CA ARG A 132 -22.50 18.66 -32.99
C ARG A 132 -23.66 19.64 -33.05
N VAL A 133 -23.70 20.45 -34.10
CA VAL A 133 -24.75 21.43 -34.36
C VAL A 133 -25.46 21.04 -35.63
N GLU A 134 -26.72 20.61 -35.49
CA GLU A 134 -27.57 20.20 -36.60
C GLU A 134 -28.49 21.35 -37.01
N ALA A 135 -28.32 21.82 -38.24
CA ALA A 135 -29.22 22.76 -38.91
C ALA A 135 -29.93 22.07 -40.07
N ARG A 136 -31.06 22.62 -40.54
CA ARG A 136 -31.93 22.02 -41.57
C ARG A 136 -31.22 21.46 -42.82
N LEU A 137 -30.06 22.02 -43.19
CA LEU A 137 -29.31 21.64 -44.40
C LEU A 137 -27.83 21.35 -44.13
N SER A 138 -27.38 21.32 -42.88
CA SER A 138 -25.95 21.10 -42.56
C SER A 138 -25.75 20.60 -41.15
N VAL A 139 -24.82 19.66 -40.99
CA VAL A 139 -24.29 19.23 -39.69
C VAL A 139 -22.87 19.75 -39.56
N LYS A 140 -22.55 20.36 -38.41
CA LYS A 140 -21.18 20.78 -38.09
C LYS A 140 -20.76 20.22 -36.74
N THR A 141 -19.57 19.65 -36.68
CA THR A 141 -18.98 19.14 -35.44
C THR A 141 -17.80 20.00 -35.04
N HIS A 142 -17.80 20.45 -33.80
CA HIS A 142 -16.74 21.26 -33.19
C HIS A 142 -16.05 20.46 -32.09
N LEU A 143 -14.74 20.25 -32.19
CA LEU A 143 -13.94 19.69 -31.09
C LEU A 143 -13.79 20.75 -29.99
N LEU A 144 -14.22 20.44 -28.77
CA LEU A 144 -14.19 21.37 -27.65
C LEU A 144 -13.02 21.14 -26.70
N GLY A 145 -12.47 19.92 -26.69
CA GLY A 145 -11.33 19.53 -25.86
C GLY A 145 -11.46 18.12 -25.31
N GLN A 146 -10.64 17.81 -24.31
CA GLN A 146 -10.68 16.55 -23.58
C GLN A 146 -10.83 16.81 -22.08
N PHE A 147 -11.44 15.85 -21.39
CA PHE A 147 -11.47 15.83 -19.94
C PHE A 147 -11.33 14.40 -19.41
N THR A 148 -10.81 14.27 -18.21
CA THR A 148 -10.69 13.00 -17.50
C THR A 148 -11.82 12.89 -16.49
N LEU A 149 -12.58 11.80 -16.52
CA LEU A 149 -13.65 11.52 -15.57
C LEU A 149 -13.20 10.43 -14.58
N LEU A 150 -13.31 10.70 -13.29
CA LEU A 150 -12.91 9.82 -12.19
C LEU A 150 -14.11 9.29 -11.40
N CYS A 151 -13.87 8.29 -10.55
CA CYS A 151 -14.81 7.87 -9.53
C CYS A 151 -15.07 9.00 -8.52
N ASN A 152 -16.24 8.97 -7.89
CA ASN A 152 -16.67 10.02 -6.98
C ASN A 152 -16.93 9.55 -5.53
N PRO A 153 -15.98 9.80 -4.60
CA PRO A 153 -16.12 9.55 -3.16
C PRO A 153 -17.21 10.35 -2.45
N TRP A 154 -17.74 11.38 -3.10
CA TRP A 154 -18.88 12.18 -2.61
C TRP A 154 -20.21 11.72 -3.22
N CYS A 155 -20.24 10.62 -4.00
CA CYS A 155 -21.45 10.13 -4.67
C CYS A 155 -21.67 8.60 -4.59
N GLU A 156 -20.82 7.76 -5.19
CA GLU A 156 -21.14 6.32 -5.42
C GLU A 156 -20.23 5.35 -4.66
N VAL A 157 -18.91 5.59 -4.69
CA VAL A 157 -17.88 5.04 -3.81
C VAL A 157 -17.89 5.89 -2.54
N PHE A 158 -19.11 6.17 -2.09
CA PHE A 158 -19.41 7.21 -1.12
C PHE A 158 -18.87 6.81 0.23
N LEU A 159 -17.88 7.56 0.68
CA LEU A 159 -17.30 7.41 2.00
C LEU A 159 -17.79 8.56 2.86
N GLN A 160 -18.65 8.27 3.84
CA GLN A 160 -19.48 9.28 4.50
C GLN A 160 -18.69 10.42 5.16
N SER A 161 -17.57 10.11 5.81
CA SER A 161 -16.76 11.07 6.56
C SER A 161 -15.80 11.84 5.66
N GLU A 162 -15.78 13.18 5.79
CA GLU A 162 -14.81 14.04 5.12
C GLU A 162 -13.37 13.78 5.59
N ASP A 163 -13.16 13.42 6.85
CA ASP A 163 -11.82 13.08 7.37
C ASP A 163 -11.30 11.80 6.71
N LEU A 164 -12.17 10.80 6.56
CA LEU A 164 -11.82 9.56 5.86
C LEU A 164 -11.61 9.80 4.35
N ARG A 165 -12.38 10.68 3.72
CA ARG A 165 -12.12 11.10 2.32
C ARG A 165 -10.80 11.86 2.20
N THR A 166 -10.47 12.67 3.19
CA THR A 166 -9.19 13.38 3.24
C THR A 166 -8.04 12.39 3.35
N GLU A 167 -8.11 11.42 4.26
CA GLU A 167 -7.06 10.40 4.41
C GLU A 167 -6.96 9.45 3.20
N TYR A 168 -8.08 8.88 2.75
CA TYR A 168 -8.08 7.74 1.83
C TYR A 168 -8.25 8.11 0.36
N VAL A 169 -8.41 9.39 0.05
CA VAL A 169 -8.44 9.90 -1.33
C VAL A 169 -7.44 11.04 -1.49
N LYS A 170 -7.48 12.04 -0.60
CA LYS A 170 -6.73 13.27 -0.80
C LYS A 170 -5.30 13.23 -0.30
N SER A 171 -5.01 12.48 0.77
CA SER A 171 -3.66 12.40 1.31
C SER A 171 -2.77 11.64 0.35
N ASP A 172 -1.63 12.22 0.03
CA ASP A 172 -0.59 11.67 -0.84
C ASP A 172 0.61 11.14 -0.07
N ILE A 173 0.45 10.98 1.25
CA ILE A 173 1.45 10.44 2.16
C ILE A 173 0.85 9.33 3.01
N GLY A 174 1.66 8.34 3.34
CA GLY A 174 1.24 7.14 4.06
C GLY A 174 2.28 6.60 5.02
N LEU A 175 1.86 5.57 5.75
CA LEU A 175 2.73 4.69 6.52
C LEU A 175 2.46 3.26 6.10
N LEU A 176 3.52 2.52 5.84
CA LEU A 176 3.54 1.09 5.66
C LEU A 176 4.09 0.47 6.94
N PHE A 177 3.54 -0.66 7.37
CA PHE A 177 4.05 -1.37 8.54
C PHE A 177 4.72 -2.65 8.06
N LYS A 178 5.90 -2.92 8.60
CA LYS A 178 6.66 -4.15 8.35
C LYS A 178 7.03 -4.78 9.69
N GLY A 179 7.40 -6.04 9.61
CA GLY A 179 8.14 -6.72 10.66
C GLY A 179 7.41 -7.87 11.31
N SER A 180 7.32 -7.86 12.64
CA SER A 180 6.57 -8.88 13.41
C SER A 180 5.65 -8.17 14.43
N PRO A 181 4.61 -8.83 14.96
CA PRO A 181 3.67 -8.20 15.91
C PRO A 181 4.35 -7.56 17.13
N GLY A 182 5.42 -8.18 17.64
CA GLY A 182 6.17 -7.65 18.78
C GLY A 182 7.31 -6.70 18.41
N ASN A 183 7.59 -6.54 17.12
CA ASN A 183 8.67 -5.71 16.62
C ASN A 183 8.27 -5.09 15.27
N ILE A 184 7.42 -4.06 15.33
CA ILE A 184 6.88 -3.37 14.18
C ILE A 184 7.79 -2.22 13.78
N VAL A 185 8.04 -2.10 12.48
CA VAL A 185 8.72 -0.96 11.87
C VAL A 185 7.70 -0.20 11.03
N SER A 186 7.53 1.09 11.31
CA SER A 186 6.75 1.99 10.47
C SER A 186 7.64 2.61 9.40
N ARG A 187 7.09 2.70 8.19
CA ARG A 187 7.80 3.19 7.03
C ARG A 187 6.96 4.22 6.27
N PRO A 188 7.32 5.51 6.33
CA PRO A 188 6.86 6.54 5.40
C PRO A 188 6.76 6.09 3.95
N TRP A 189 5.69 6.51 3.27
CA TRP A 189 5.57 6.31 1.83
C TRP A 189 4.90 7.51 1.17
N SER A 190 5.45 7.95 0.04
CA SER A 190 4.86 9.02 -0.76
C SER A 190 4.01 8.40 -1.87
N PHE A 191 2.70 8.53 -1.76
CA PHE A 191 1.78 8.06 -2.80
C PHE A 191 1.82 8.97 -4.02
N ASP A 192 2.01 10.28 -3.80
CA ASP A 192 2.30 11.26 -4.86
C ASP A 192 1.29 11.27 -6.02
N GLN A 193 -0.01 11.02 -5.75
CA GLN A 193 -1.00 10.94 -6.83
C GLN A 193 -1.26 12.26 -7.58
N TYR A 194 -0.82 13.41 -7.02
CA TYR A 194 -0.91 14.73 -7.66
C TYR A 194 0.34 15.11 -8.45
N GLU A 195 1.39 14.31 -8.37
CA GLU A 195 2.62 14.57 -9.11
C GLU A 195 2.35 14.59 -10.62
N LYS A 196 3.05 15.49 -11.31
CA LYS A 196 2.82 15.74 -12.75
C LYS A 196 2.90 14.44 -13.55
N GLY A 197 1.85 14.17 -14.33
CA GLY A 197 1.74 13.02 -15.23
C GLY A 197 1.29 11.71 -14.57
N ILE A 198 1.19 11.63 -13.23
CA ILE A 198 0.82 10.37 -12.56
C ILE A 198 -0.60 9.94 -12.89
N LEU A 199 -1.57 10.87 -12.92
CA LEU A 199 -2.94 10.54 -13.32
C LEU A 199 -3.02 9.98 -14.74
N ASP A 200 -2.26 10.55 -15.68
CA ASP A 200 -2.23 10.08 -17.07
C ASP A 200 -1.66 8.66 -17.16
N ILE A 201 -0.61 8.36 -16.39
CA ILE A 201 -0.03 7.02 -16.28
C ILE A 201 -1.05 6.03 -15.68
N CYS A 202 -1.80 6.44 -14.66
CA CYS A 202 -2.86 5.61 -14.06
C CYS A 202 -3.98 5.31 -15.07
N MET A 203 -4.36 6.27 -15.90
CA MET A 203 -5.32 6.04 -17.00
C MET A 203 -4.73 5.12 -18.07
N LYS A 204 -3.44 5.25 -18.37
CA LYS A 204 -2.75 4.40 -19.35
C LYS A 204 -2.62 2.96 -18.89
N LEU A 205 -2.46 2.73 -17.58
CA LEU A 205 -2.47 1.40 -16.95
C LEU A 205 -3.72 0.61 -17.32
N LEU A 206 -4.91 1.22 -17.27
CA LEU A 206 -6.15 0.56 -17.69
C LEU A 206 -6.16 0.24 -19.20
N GLN A 207 -5.59 1.12 -20.05
CA GLN A 207 -5.56 0.93 -21.50
C GLN A 207 -4.56 -0.13 -21.99
N VAL A 208 -3.50 -0.41 -21.23
CA VAL A 208 -2.51 -1.44 -21.59
C VAL A 208 -2.83 -2.80 -20.98
N SER A 209 -3.94 -2.91 -20.24
CA SER A 209 -4.41 -4.15 -19.63
C SER A 209 -4.82 -5.20 -20.67
N PRO A 210 -4.67 -6.51 -20.37
CA PRO A 210 -5.16 -7.56 -21.26
C PRO A 210 -6.64 -7.43 -21.57
N GLN A 211 -7.45 -6.97 -20.61
CA GLN A 211 -8.90 -6.81 -20.79
C GLN A 211 -9.20 -5.76 -21.86
N TYR A 212 -8.48 -4.63 -21.86
CA TYR A 212 -8.60 -3.62 -22.91
C TYR A 212 -8.12 -4.13 -24.28
N GLN A 213 -7.01 -4.88 -24.31
CA GLN A 213 -6.46 -5.42 -25.55
C GLN A 213 -7.37 -6.50 -26.16
N ALA A 214 -8.04 -7.29 -25.32
CA ALA A 214 -8.95 -8.34 -25.75
C ALA A 214 -10.27 -7.77 -26.29
N ASP A 215 -10.88 -6.82 -25.57
CA ASP A 215 -12.11 -6.14 -26.00
C ASP A 215 -12.18 -4.74 -25.38
N MET A 216 -11.68 -3.77 -26.14
CA MET A 216 -11.67 -2.35 -25.77
C MET A 216 -13.07 -1.83 -25.40
N GLY A 217 -14.11 -2.20 -26.15
CA GLY A 217 -15.45 -1.66 -25.92
C GLY A 217 -16.06 -2.19 -24.63
N LYS A 218 -15.92 -3.50 -24.39
CA LYS A 218 -16.37 -4.13 -23.15
C LYS A 218 -15.60 -3.63 -21.94
N ASP A 219 -14.28 -3.47 -22.04
CA ASP A 219 -13.46 -2.91 -20.96
C ASP A 219 -13.93 -1.49 -20.59
N LEU A 220 -14.08 -0.61 -21.57
CA LEU A 220 -14.55 0.75 -21.36
C LEU A 220 -15.94 0.80 -20.70
N LEU A 221 -16.86 -0.09 -21.06
CA LEU A 221 -18.20 -0.16 -20.45
C LEU A 221 -18.10 -0.61 -18.98
N ASN A 222 -17.23 -1.58 -18.70
CA ASN A 222 -17.03 -2.13 -17.37
C ASN A 222 -16.28 -1.18 -16.41
N ARG A 223 -15.59 -0.14 -16.93
CA ARG A 223 -15.01 0.95 -16.12
C ARG A 223 -16.07 1.84 -15.44
N SER A 224 -17.35 1.52 -15.57
CA SER A 224 -18.41 2.05 -14.70
C SER A 224 -18.44 1.37 -13.31
N ASN A 225 -17.82 0.19 -13.17
CA ASN A 225 -17.89 -0.63 -11.97
C ASN A 225 -16.55 -0.59 -11.18
N PRO A 226 -16.51 -0.07 -9.94
CA PRO A 226 -15.30 -0.06 -9.12
C PRO A 226 -14.77 -1.47 -8.79
N VAL A 227 -15.64 -2.49 -8.73
CA VAL A 227 -15.24 -3.90 -8.55
C VAL A 227 -14.36 -4.37 -9.71
N TYR A 228 -14.79 -4.06 -10.93
CA TYR A 228 -14.04 -4.38 -12.15
C TYR A 228 -12.71 -3.62 -12.19
N ILE A 229 -12.73 -2.30 -11.92
CA ILE A 229 -11.53 -1.46 -11.91
C ILE A 229 -10.50 -1.99 -10.91
N GLY A 230 -10.92 -2.30 -9.67
CA GLY A 230 -10.04 -2.85 -8.65
C GLY A 230 -9.40 -4.17 -9.07
N ARG A 231 -10.18 -5.07 -9.70
CA ARG A 231 -9.70 -6.37 -10.16
C ARG A 231 -8.73 -6.28 -11.34
N VAL A 232 -8.94 -5.35 -12.28
CA VAL A 232 -7.98 -5.07 -13.36
C VAL A 232 -6.69 -4.48 -12.81
N ILE A 233 -6.77 -3.56 -11.85
CA ILE A 233 -5.59 -2.91 -11.27
C ILE A 233 -4.77 -3.88 -10.41
N SER A 234 -5.42 -4.75 -9.62
CA SER A 234 -4.72 -5.81 -8.85
C SER A 234 -3.85 -6.67 -9.79
N ALA A 235 -4.37 -7.05 -10.96
CA ALA A 235 -3.59 -7.76 -11.97
C ALA A 235 -2.46 -6.89 -12.55
N MET A 236 -2.77 -5.68 -12.98
CA MET A 236 -1.85 -4.81 -13.70
C MET A 236 -0.71 -4.22 -12.87
N VAL A 237 -0.82 -4.23 -11.54
CA VAL A 237 0.25 -3.74 -10.66
C VAL A 237 1.43 -4.71 -10.63
N ASN A 238 1.19 -6.03 -10.74
CA ASN A 238 2.24 -7.02 -10.96
C ASN A 238 2.39 -7.36 -12.44
N SER A 239 3.53 -7.94 -12.85
CA SER A 239 3.89 -8.14 -14.26
C SER A 239 3.96 -9.61 -14.69
N ASN A 240 3.36 -10.53 -13.95
CA ASN A 240 3.57 -11.96 -14.19
C ASN A 240 2.92 -12.46 -15.48
N ASP A 241 1.78 -11.89 -15.85
CA ASP A 241 1.01 -12.32 -17.02
C ASP A 241 1.10 -11.33 -18.19
N ASP A 242 1.47 -10.07 -17.89
CA ASP A 242 1.15 -8.92 -18.73
C ASP A 242 2.28 -7.87 -18.78
N LYS A 243 1.99 -6.71 -19.40
CA LYS A 243 2.78 -5.48 -19.31
C LYS A 243 2.56 -4.72 -17.98
N GLY A 244 2.42 -5.44 -16.88
CA GLY A 244 2.15 -4.83 -15.58
C GLY A 244 3.30 -3.99 -15.02
N VAL A 245 3.05 -3.27 -13.93
CA VAL A 245 3.95 -2.21 -13.44
C VAL A 245 5.24 -2.76 -12.85
N LEU A 246 5.15 -3.70 -11.91
CA LEU A 246 6.28 -4.17 -11.11
C LEU A 246 6.61 -5.64 -11.35
N MET A 247 7.91 -5.95 -11.39
CA MET A 247 8.42 -7.33 -11.35
C MET A 247 8.77 -7.71 -9.91
N GLY A 248 8.13 -8.76 -9.40
CA GLY A 248 8.38 -9.28 -8.06
C GLY A 248 9.74 -9.96 -7.95
N ASN A 249 10.45 -9.74 -6.85
CA ASN A 249 11.68 -10.48 -6.55
C ASN A 249 11.90 -10.61 -5.04
N TRP A 250 12.08 -11.85 -4.59
CA TRP A 250 12.33 -12.26 -3.20
C TRP A 250 13.51 -13.23 -3.14
N SER A 251 14.55 -13.02 -3.95
CA SER A 251 15.74 -13.87 -3.96
C SER A 251 16.90 -13.32 -3.11
N GLY A 252 16.77 -12.08 -2.62
CA GLY A 252 17.88 -11.34 -2.02
C GLY A 252 18.86 -10.72 -3.04
N ASP A 253 18.92 -11.22 -4.29
CA ASP A 253 19.71 -10.61 -5.36
C ASP A 253 18.87 -9.64 -6.19
N TYR A 254 19.24 -8.36 -6.10
CA TYR A 254 18.59 -7.27 -6.82
C TYR A 254 19.49 -6.59 -7.85
N SER A 255 20.63 -7.21 -8.20
CA SER A 255 21.64 -6.64 -9.13
C SER A 255 21.07 -6.14 -10.46
N GLY A 256 20.00 -6.79 -10.96
CA GLY A 256 19.31 -6.41 -12.20
C GLY A 256 18.28 -5.27 -12.08
N GLY A 257 18.15 -4.62 -10.93
CA GLY A 257 17.12 -3.61 -10.68
C GLY A 257 17.34 -2.78 -9.43
N VAL A 258 16.26 -2.16 -8.96
CA VAL A 258 16.23 -1.44 -7.69
C VAL A 258 15.81 -2.43 -6.62
N ASN A 259 16.57 -2.51 -5.52
CA ASN A 259 16.16 -3.30 -4.37
C ASN A 259 14.80 -2.75 -3.85
N PRO A 260 13.78 -3.62 -3.63
CA PRO A 260 12.45 -3.22 -3.17
C PRO A 260 12.42 -2.28 -1.96
N SER A 261 13.33 -2.41 -1.00
CA SER A 261 13.36 -1.50 0.17
C SER A 261 14.01 -0.16 -0.11
N GLN A 262 14.51 0.10 -1.32
CA GLN A 262 15.02 1.43 -1.68
C GLN A 262 13.92 2.38 -2.15
N TRP A 263 12.76 1.84 -2.53
CA TRP A 263 11.61 2.66 -2.91
C TRP A 263 11.04 3.37 -1.70
N SER A 264 10.77 4.67 -1.86
CA SER A 264 10.13 5.52 -0.85
C SER A 264 8.83 6.16 -1.37
N GLY A 265 8.46 5.91 -2.62
CA GLY A 265 7.27 6.49 -3.23
C GLY A 265 6.84 5.82 -4.53
N SER A 266 5.57 5.98 -4.87
CA SER A 266 4.95 5.32 -6.03
C SER A 266 5.16 6.07 -7.35
N ALA A 267 5.31 7.39 -7.30
CA ALA A 267 5.45 8.22 -8.51
C ALA A 267 6.68 7.85 -9.34
N ASP A 268 7.82 7.61 -8.70
CA ASP A 268 9.06 7.21 -9.39
C ASP A 268 8.92 5.87 -10.11
N ILE A 269 8.24 4.91 -9.48
CA ILE A 269 7.95 3.60 -10.06
C ILE A 269 7.07 3.76 -11.30
N LEU A 270 5.96 4.49 -11.17
CA LEU A 270 5.00 4.71 -12.27
C LEU A 270 5.62 5.47 -13.44
N ARG A 271 6.40 6.53 -13.16
CA ARG A 271 7.14 7.30 -14.17
C ARG A 271 8.16 6.42 -14.89
N LYS A 272 8.92 5.60 -14.15
CA LYS A 272 9.89 4.67 -14.73
C LYS A 272 9.20 3.66 -15.64
N TRP A 273 8.08 3.08 -15.20
CA TRP A 273 7.28 2.17 -16.02
C TRP A 273 6.78 2.82 -17.32
N ALA A 274 6.28 4.05 -17.25
CA ALA A 274 5.84 4.80 -18.43
C ALA A 274 7.00 5.13 -19.37
N ALA A 275 8.14 5.59 -18.83
CA ALA A 275 9.33 5.96 -19.59
C ALA A 275 9.96 4.75 -20.31
N THR A 276 9.84 3.55 -19.76
CA THR A 276 10.33 2.29 -20.38
C THR A 276 9.32 1.68 -21.34
N GLN A 277 8.35 2.44 -21.85
CA GLN A 277 7.28 1.97 -22.73
C GLN A 277 6.46 0.83 -22.10
N PHE A 278 6.12 0.96 -20.82
CA PHE A 278 5.33 0.00 -20.04
C PHE A 278 6.01 -1.35 -19.86
N ARG A 279 7.35 -1.36 -19.79
CA ARG A 279 8.12 -2.55 -19.41
C ARG A 279 8.19 -2.65 -17.88
N PRO A 280 8.08 -3.85 -17.29
CA PRO A 280 8.08 -4.03 -15.85
C PRO A 280 9.26 -3.39 -15.13
N VAL A 281 8.97 -2.68 -14.04
CA VAL A 281 9.97 -2.05 -13.17
C VAL A 281 10.51 -3.09 -12.20
N LYS A 282 11.83 -3.25 -12.21
CA LYS A 282 12.57 -4.14 -11.31
C LYS A 282 13.07 -3.35 -10.08
N TYR A 283 12.81 -3.76 -8.84
CA TYR A 283 11.92 -4.84 -8.38
C TYR A 283 10.92 -4.33 -7.34
N GLY A 284 9.87 -5.12 -7.10
CA GLY A 284 8.86 -4.88 -6.07
C GLY A 284 8.67 -6.09 -5.16
N GLN A 285 8.09 -5.82 -3.99
CA GLN A 285 7.64 -6.79 -2.98
C GLN A 285 6.27 -6.34 -2.44
N CYS A 286 5.60 -7.13 -1.59
CA CYS A 286 4.17 -6.94 -1.26
C CYS A 286 3.81 -5.49 -0.88
N TRP A 287 4.59 -4.83 -0.01
CA TRP A 287 4.36 -3.44 0.39
C TRP A 287 4.53 -2.45 -0.76
N VAL A 288 5.44 -2.70 -1.70
CA VAL A 288 5.64 -1.87 -2.90
C VAL A 288 4.46 -2.02 -3.84
N PHE A 289 3.99 -3.26 -4.08
CA PHE A 289 2.81 -3.51 -4.90
C PHE A 289 1.58 -2.83 -4.29
N ALA A 290 1.32 -3.04 -3.00
CA ALA A 290 0.19 -2.43 -2.29
C ALA A 290 0.26 -0.89 -2.33
N ALA A 291 1.44 -0.30 -2.13
CA ALA A 291 1.58 1.15 -2.15
C ALA A 291 1.37 1.76 -3.55
N VAL A 292 1.87 1.11 -4.61
CA VAL A 292 1.58 1.50 -6.00
C VAL A 292 0.10 1.36 -6.31
N MET A 293 -0.54 0.25 -5.91
CA MET A 293 -1.97 0.07 -6.09
C MET A 293 -2.78 1.14 -5.36
N CYS A 294 -2.41 1.49 -4.13
CA CYS A 294 -3.04 2.55 -3.36
C CYS A 294 -2.97 3.90 -4.11
N THR A 295 -1.80 4.27 -4.66
CA THR A 295 -1.64 5.47 -5.49
C THR A 295 -2.59 5.46 -6.68
N VAL A 296 -2.61 4.37 -7.46
CA VAL A 296 -3.46 4.26 -8.66
C VAL A 296 -4.94 4.37 -8.29
N MET A 297 -5.39 3.65 -7.27
CA MET A 297 -6.79 3.67 -6.84
C MET A 297 -7.21 5.05 -6.31
N ARG A 298 -6.36 5.72 -5.52
CA ARG A 298 -6.59 7.10 -5.05
C ARG A 298 -6.65 8.10 -6.21
N ALA A 299 -5.73 8.01 -7.17
CA ALA A 299 -5.71 8.85 -8.37
C ALA A 299 -7.00 8.70 -9.20
N LEU A 300 -7.53 7.47 -9.31
CA LEU A 300 -8.78 7.18 -10.00
C LEU A 300 -10.04 7.55 -9.18
N GLY A 301 -9.87 8.01 -7.94
CA GLY A 301 -10.96 8.45 -7.07
C GLY A 301 -11.66 7.34 -6.29
N ILE A 302 -11.02 6.19 -6.10
CA ILE A 302 -11.53 5.11 -5.25
C ILE A 302 -10.85 5.22 -3.87
N PRO A 303 -11.58 5.44 -2.77
CA PRO A 303 -10.97 5.56 -1.45
C PRO A 303 -10.24 4.28 -1.06
N THR A 304 -8.94 4.39 -0.78
CA THR A 304 -8.06 3.22 -0.62
C THR A 304 -7.06 3.42 0.51
N ARG A 305 -6.83 2.36 1.29
CA ARG A 305 -5.83 2.31 2.37
C ARG A 305 -4.94 1.08 2.24
N VAL A 306 -3.68 1.20 2.66
CA VAL A 306 -2.74 0.07 2.72
C VAL A 306 -2.93 -0.65 4.05
N ILE A 307 -2.95 -1.98 4.01
CA ILE A 307 -3.13 -2.86 5.16
C ILE A 307 -1.90 -3.76 5.30
N THR A 308 -1.40 -3.91 6.52
CA THR A 308 -0.39 -4.92 6.85
C THR A 308 -1.03 -6.00 7.73
N ASN A 309 -0.92 -7.26 7.33
CA ASN A 309 -1.25 -8.43 8.13
C ASN A 309 0.03 -9.09 8.64
N PHE A 310 0.19 -9.20 9.95
CA PHE A 310 1.34 -9.86 10.56
C PHE A 310 1.05 -11.33 10.81
N SER A 311 2.06 -12.19 10.59
CA SER A 311 1.89 -13.64 10.56
C SER A 311 0.84 -14.06 9.53
N SER A 312 0.99 -13.57 8.29
CA SER A 312 0.06 -13.83 7.19
C SER A 312 0.31 -15.23 6.63
N ALA A 313 -0.73 -16.06 6.62
CA ALA A 313 -0.62 -17.38 6.01
C ALA A 313 -0.62 -17.27 4.49
N HIS A 314 0.19 -18.09 3.83
CA HIS A 314 0.14 -18.32 2.39
C HIS A 314 -0.15 -19.79 2.18
N ASP A 315 -1.45 -20.12 2.10
CA ASP A 315 -1.99 -21.45 1.86
C ASP A 315 -1.98 -21.72 0.35
N THR A 316 -1.19 -22.71 -0.07
CA THR A 316 -0.98 -23.04 -1.48
C THR A 316 -1.89 -24.16 -1.99
N ASN A 317 -2.65 -24.81 -1.10
CA ASN A 317 -3.49 -25.96 -1.44
C ASN A 317 -4.98 -25.73 -1.13
N GLY A 318 -5.33 -24.63 -0.45
CA GLY A 318 -6.69 -24.16 -0.22
C GLY A 318 -7.44 -24.91 0.88
N ASN A 319 -6.75 -25.63 1.76
CA ASN A 319 -7.35 -26.35 2.88
C ASN A 319 -7.49 -25.51 4.16
N MET A 320 -7.02 -24.25 4.14
CA MET A 320 -6.99 -23.29 5.26
C MET A 320 -6.17 -23.75 6.48
N VAL A 321 -5.21 -24.65 6.26
CA VAL A 321 -4.30 -25.18 7.27
C VAL A 321 -2.86 -25.05 6.78
N ILE A 322 -2.01 -24.41 7.58
CA ILE A 322 -0.58 -24.30 7.30
C ILE A 322 0.15 -25.40 8.07
N GLU A 323 0.86 -26.26 7.35
CA GLU A 323 1.67 -27.30 7.96
C GLU A 323 3.15 -26.88 8.06
N GLU A 324 3.67 -26.87 9.28
CA GLU A 324 5.09 -26.60 9.57
C GLU A 324 5.76 -27.85 10.11
N TYR A 325 6.94 -28.16 9.57
CA TYR A 325 7.69 -29.37 9.90
C TYR A 325 8.99 -28.98 10.59
N TYR A 326 9.31 -29.65 11.71
CA TYR A 326 10.55 -29.48 12.44
C TYR A 326 11.22 -30.83 12.65
N ASN A 327 12.55 -30.89 12.60
CA ASN A 327 13.26 -32.09 13.07
C ASN A 327 13.38 -32.09 14.61
N GLU A 328 13.95 -33.16 15.15
CA GLU A 328 14.13 -33.33 16.60
C GLU A 328 15.12 -32.36 17.23
N MET A 329 15.98 -31.73 16.41
CA MET A 329 16.94 -30.73 16.83
C MET A 329 16.36 -29.30 16.83
N GLY A 330 15.10 -29.14 16.39
CA GLY A 330 14.43 -27.84 16.29
C GLY A 330 14.68 -27.11 14.96
N GLU A 331 15.33 -27.72 13.99
CA GLU A 331 15.46 -27.15 12.65
C GLU A 331 14.10 -27.22 11.93
N LYS A 332 13.62 -26.08 11.41
CA LYS A 332 12.43 -26.05 10.56
C LYS A 332 12.78 -26.56 9.17
N LEU A 333 12.00 -27.51 8.68
CA LEU A 333 12.18 -28.22 7.43
C LEU A 333 11.27 -27.66 6.35
N SER A 334 11.79 -27.51 5.13
CA SER A 334 11.07 -27.01 3.96
C SER A 334 10.26 -28.10 3.24
N PHE A 335 9.47 -28.89 3.98
CA PHE A 335 8.66 -29.97 3.42
C PHE A 335 7.32 -29.49 2.82
N SER A 336 6.74 -28.41 3.36
CA SER A 336 5.55 -27.77 2.78
C SER A 336 5.92 -26.60 1.88
N ARG A 337 5.08 -26.35 0.87
CA ARG A 337 5.07 -25.10 0.11
C ARG A 337 4.32 -23.98 0.82
N ASP A 338 3.46 -24.35 1.77
CA ASP A 338 2.79 -23.40 2.63
C ASP A 338 3.82 -22.67 3.49
N SER A 339 3.50 -21.42 3.81
CA SER A 339 4.40 -20.58 4.61
C SER A 339 3.61 -19.56 5.41
N ILE A 340 4.17 -19.16 6.54
CA ILE A 340 3.70 -18.00 7.28
C ILE A 340 4.68 -16.87 7.01
N TRP A 341 4.18 -15.84 6.32
CA TRP A 341 4.92 -14.62 6.09
C TRP A 341 4.91 -13.81 7.38
N ASN A 342 6.06 -13.28 7.80
CA ASN A 342 6.16 -12.47 9.02
C ASN A 342 5.23 -11.26 8.96
N PHE A 343 5.10 -10.68 7.77
CA PHE A 343 4.05 -9.75 7.42
C PHE A 343 3.74 -9.86 5.93
N HIS A 344 2.52 -9.48 5.56
CA HIS A 344 2.09 -9.33 4.18
C HIS A 344 1.28 -8.04 4.05
N VAL A 345 1.29 -7.43 2.88
CA VAL A 345 0.72 -6.10 2.67
C VAL A 345 -0.16 -6.08 1.43
N TRP A 346 -1.40 -5.64 1.59
CA TRP A 346 -2.39 -5.48 0.53
C TRP A 346 -3.07 -4.11 0.63
N VAL A 347 -4.10 -3.84 -0.19
CA VAL A 347 -4.94 -2.65 -0.04
C VAL A 347 -6.39 -3.00 0.25
N GLU A 348 -7.07 -2.12 0.97
CA GLU A 348 -8.52 -2.12 1.04
C GLU A 348 -9.07 -0.92 0.29
N SER A 349 -10.06 -1.18 -0.56
CA SER A 349 -10.78 -0.14 -1.32
C SER A 349 -12.25 -0.07 -0.89
N TRP A 350 -12.76 1.13 -0.67
CA TRP A 350 -14.15 1.34 -0.27
C TRP A 350 -15.07 1.41 -1.49
N MET A 351 -15.99 0.44 -1.61
CA MET A 351 -16.94 0.39 -2.71
C MET A 351 -18.20 -0.41 -2.36
N LYS A 352 -19.21 -0.30 -3.22
CA LYS A 352 -20.40 -1.17 -3.16
C LYS A 352 -20.14 -2.51 -3.84
N ARG A 353 -20.86 -3.54 -3.40
CA ARG A 353 -20.83 -4.91 -3.94
C ARG A 353 -22.23 -5.34 -4.42
N PRO A 354 -22.76 -4.72 -5.49
CA PRO A 354 -24.07 -5.10 -6.05
C PRO A 354 -24.07 -6.51 -6.65
N ASP A 355 -22.89 -7.08 -6.89
CA ASP A 355 -22.64 -8.46 -7.32
C ASP A 355 -22.78 -9.49 -6.18
N LEU A 356 -22.79 -9.05 -4.92
CA LEU A 356 -23.03 -9.90 -3.75
C LEU A 356 -24.42 -9.66 -3.14
N SER A 357 -24.81 -10.50 -2.19
CA SER A 357 -26.02 -10.26 -1.40
C SER A 357 -25.88 -8.98 -0.56
N ARG A 358 -27.02 -8.43 -0.12
CA ARG A 358 -27.05 -7.15 0.59
C ARG A 358 -26.20 -7.21 1.86
N GLY A 359 -25.39 -6.18 2.06
CA GLY A 359 -24.63 -5.97 3.31
C GLY A 359 -23.13 -6.19 3.21
N TYR A 360 -22.57 -6.48 2.02
CA TYR A 360 -21.13 -6.61 1.77
C TYR A 360 -20.47 -5.35 1.16
N ASP A 361 -21.21 -4.23 1.11
CA ASP A 361 -20.64 -2.91 0.80
C ASP A 361 -19.58 -2.51 1.86
N GLY A 362 -18.66 -1.63 1.49
CA GLY A 362 -17.64 -1.08 2.39
C GLY A 362 -16.24 -1.47 1.94
N TRP A 363 -15.37 -1.82 2.90
CA TRP A 363 -13.98 -2.20 2.63
C TRP A 363 -13.87 -3.55 1.93
N GLN A 364 -13.13 -3.56 0.82
CA GLN A 364 -12.84 -4.75 0.03
C GLN A 364 -11.32 -4.93 -0.07
N VAL A 365 -10.83 -6.10 0.31
CA VAL A 365 -9.43 -6.50 0.14
C VAL A 365 -9.13 -6.70 -1.34
N LEU A 366 -8.07 -6.06 -1.80
CA LEU A 366 -7.46 -6.26 -3.10
C LEU A 366 -5.97 -6.46 -2.87
N ASP A 367 -5.44 -7.59 -3.33
CA ASP A 367 -4.02 -7.88 -3.20
C ASP A 367 -3.37 -7.89 -4.59
N PRO A 368 -2.47 -6.93 -4.88
CA PRO A 368 -1.72 -6.91 -6.13
C PRO A 368 -0.50 -7.84 -6.12
N THR A 369 -0.18 -8.48 -4.99
CA THR A 369 0.95 -9.40 -4.88
C THR A 369 0.63 -10.70 -5.60
N PRO A 370 1.52 -11.20 -6.48
CA PRO A 370 1.27 -12.39 -7.28
C PRO A 370 1.50 -13.68 -6.46
N GLN A 371 0.58 -13.99 -5.56
CA GLN A 371 0.58 -15.20 -4.74
C GLN A 371 -0.18 -16.32 -5.45
N GLU A 372 -1.49 -16.14 -5.63
CA GLU A 372 -2.38 -17.12 -6.24
C GLU A 372 -3.00 -16.62 -7.56
N ARG A 373 -3.39 -17.56 -8.42
CA ARG A 373 -4.09 -17.26 -9.67
C ARG A 373 -5.60 -17.30 -9.45
N SER A 374 -6.29 -16.20 -9.76
CA SER A 374 -7.75 -16.11 -9.76
C SER A 374 -8.29 -16.01 -11.19
N GLU A 375 -9.02 -17.05 -11.61
CA GLU A 375 -9.51 -17.26 -12.98
C GLU A 375 -8.36 -17.18 -14.01
N GLY A 376 -7.25 -17.84 -13.71
CA GLY A 376 -6.10 -17.97 -14.62
C GLY A 376 -5.12 -16.80 -14.63
N MET A 377 -5.36 -15.71 -13.90
CA MET A 377 -4.46 -14.54 -13.81
C MET A 377 -3.99 -14.29 -12.38
N PHE A 378 -2.78 -13.78 -12.18
CA PHE A 378 -2.27 -13.32 -10.89
C PHE A 378 -2.95 -12.02 -10.47
N ARG A 379 -4.07 -12.17 -9.76
CA ARG A 379 -4.89 -11.10 -9.19
C ARG A 379 -5.67 -11.65 -8.00
N CYS A 380 -6.00 -10.79 -7.06
CA CYS A 380 -6.76 -11.16 -5.88
C CYS A 380 -7.74 -10.04 -5.49
N GLY A 381 -8.98 -10.45 -5.22
CA GLY A 381 -10.08 -9.59 -4.81
C GLY A 381 -10.87 -8.97 -5.96
N PRO A 382 -11.84 -8.11 -5.66
CA PRO A 382 -12.14 -7.56 -4.32
C PRO A 382 -12.88 -8.57 -3.41
N ALA A 383 -12.26 -8.92 -2.27
CA ALA A 383 -12.87 -9.75 -1.23
C ALA A 383 -13.50 -8.86 -0.15
N ALA A 384 -14.79 -9.02 0.15
CA ALA A 384 -15.42 -8.18 1.17
C ALA A 384 -14.84 -8.50 2.55
N VAL A 385 -14.30 -7.49 3.27
CA VAL A 385 -13.75 -7.67 4.63
C VAL A 385 -14.82 -8.29 5.55
N LYS A 386 -16.07 -7.88 5.39
CA LYS A 386 -17.20 -8.44 6.12
C LYS A 386 -17.48 -9.91 5.78
N ALA A 387 -17.29 -10.34 4.52
CA ALA A 387 -17.43 -11.75 4.15
C ALA A 387 -16.33 -12.61 4.79
N VAL A 388 -15.10 -12.10 4.86
CA VAL A 388 -13.98 -12.73 5.58
C VAL A 388 -14.34 -12.87 7.07
N TYR A 389 -14.82 -11.80 7.70
CA TYR A 389 -15.26 -11.81 9.10
C TYR A 389 -16.40 -12.78 9.39
N GLU A 390 -17.39 -12.85 8.50
CA GLU A 390 -18.54 -13.76 8.59
C GLU A 390 -18.24 -15.19 8.10
N GLN A 391 -16.99 -15.47 7.72
CA GLN A 391 -16.54 -16.78 7.21
C GLN A 391 -17.30 -17.26 5.97
N LYS A 392 -17.73 -16.33 5.11
CA LYS A 392 -18.46 -16.59 3.86
C LYS A 392 -17.50 -16.91 2.73
N VAL A 393 -16.78 -18.02 2.87
CA VAL A 393 -15.74 -18.46 1.92
C VAL A 393 -16.27 -18.77 0.53
N ASP A 394 -17.56 -19.00 0.36
CA ASP A 394 -18.21 -19.17 -0.95
C ASP A 394 -18.43 -17.84 -1.70
N ALA A 395 -18.26 -16.69 -1.04
CA ALA A 395 -18.48 -15.38 -1.65
C ALA A 395 -17.34 -14.99 -2.61
N GLN A 396 -17.71 -14.35 -3.71
CA GLN A 396 -16.75 -13.75 -4.62
C GLN A 396 -16.21 -12.42 -4.07
N TYR A 397 -15.00 -11.99 -4.39
CA TYR A 397 -13.93 -12.72 -5.08
C TYR A 397 -12.89 -13.15 -4.05
N ASP A 398 -12.29 -14.32 -4.27
CA ASP A 398 -11.08 -14.77 -3.56
C ASP A 398 -11.17 -14.80 -2.02
N VAL A 399 -12.39 -14.83 -1.46
CA VAL A 399 -12.62 -14.86 -0.01
C VAL A 399 -11.97 -16.08 0.67
N PRO A 400 -11.94 -17.31 0.11
CA PRO A 400 -11.23 -18.42 0.72
C PRO A 400 -9.75 -18.12 0.98
N PHE A 401 -9.08 -17.54 -0.02
CA PHE A 401 -7.67 -17.21 0.06
C PHE A 401 -7.43 -16.14 1.14
N VAL A 402 -8.13 -15.01 1.04
CA VAL A 402 -8.01 -13.92 2.02
C VAL A 402 -8.39 -14.39 3.43
N TYR A 403 -9.36 -15.29 3.56
CA TYR A 403 -9.71 -15.88 4.85
C TYR A 403 -8.56 -16.72 5.42
N ALA A 404 -7.93 -17.58 4.60
CA ALA A 404 -6.77 -18.35 5.03
C ALA A 404 -5.64 -17.43 5.51
N GLU A 405 -5.36 -16.33 4.80
CA GLU A 405 -4.31 -15.38 5.15
C GLU A 405 -4.42 -14.82 6.58
N VAL A 406 -5.63 -14.69 7.12
CA VAL A 406 -5.90 -14.10 8.44
C VAL A 406 -6.44 -15.08 9.51
N ASN A 407 -6.86 -16.29 9.12
CA ASN A 407 -7.52 -17.26 10.01
C ASN A 407 -7.01 -18.72 9.89
N ALA A 408 -6.03 -19.03 9.03
CA ALA A 408 -5.57 -20.41 8.89
C ALA A 408 -5.05 -21.01 10.22
N ASP A 409 -5.39 -22.27 10.47
CA ASP A 409 -4.82 -23.02 11.60
C ASP A 409 -3.39 -23.44 11.25
N VAL A 410 -2.46 -23.35 12.21
CA VAL A 410 -1.07 -23.78 12.00
C VAL A 410 -0.84 -25.11 12.68
N ARG A 411 -0.63 -26.15 11.89
CA ARG A 411 -0.29 -27.48 12.37
C ARG A 411 1.22 -27.64 12.40
N VAL A 412 1.81 -27.74 13.60
CA VAL A 412 3.25 -27.93 13.77
C VAL A 412 3.53 -29.40 14.05
N MET A 413 4.44 -29.98 13.27
CA MET A 413 4.80 -31.40 13.35
C MET A 413 6.30 -31.56 13.59
N ILE A 414 6.65 -32.37 14.59
CA ILE A 414 8.03 -32.82 14.79
C ILE A 414 8.18 -34.14 14.03
N VAL A 415 9.18 -34.26 13.17
CA VAL A 415 9.37 -35.41 12.28
C VAL A 415 10.78 -35.99 12.34
N ARG A 416 10.87 -37.30 12.13
CA ARG A 416 12.12 -38.06 11.93
C ARG A 416 11.90 -39.03 10.80
N ASP A 417 12.77 -39.01 9.78
CA ASP A 417 12.67 -39.89 8.61
C ASP A 417 11.25 -39.93 7.99
N ARG A 418 10.60 -38.76 7.90
CA ARG A 418 9.20 -38.57 7.44
C ARG A 418 8.12 -39.19 8.33
N THR A 419 8.48 -39.74 9.48
CA THR A 419 7.52 -40.19 10.51
C THR A 419 7.21 -39.02 11.43
N VAL A 420 5.92 -38.80 11.71
CA VAL A 420 5.45 -37.77 12.65
C VAL A 420 5.60 -38.28 14.08
N LEU A 421 6.39 -37.57 14.89
CA LEU A 421 6.64 -37.87 16.30
C LEU A 421 5.71 -37.12 17.25
N SER A 422 5.30 -35.91 16.86
CA SER A 422 4.42 -35.05 17.65
C SER A 422 3.66 -34.10 16.71
N THR A 423 2.46 -33.69 17.12
CA THR A 423 1.62 -32.73 16.40
C THR A 423 0.98 -31.77 17.38
N SER A 424 1.06 -30.47 17.09
CA SER A 424 0.29 -29.43 17.77
C SER A 424 -0.44 -28.56 16.77
N VAL A 425 -1.50 -27.87 17.22
CA VAL A 425 -2.29 -26.96 16.39
C VAL A 425 -2.38 -25.61 17.09
N ASP A 426 -1.95 -24.56 16.41
CA ASP A 426 -2.01 -23.17 16.84
C ASP A 426 -3.05 -22.42 16.00
N LYS A 427 -4.17 -22.09 16.64
CA LYS A 427 -5.33 -21.42 16.03
C LYS A 427 -5.28 -19.89 16.12
N ARG A 428 -4.18 -19.34 16.65
CA ARG A 428 -4.09 -17.90 16.96
C ARG A 428 -2.87 -17.22 16.35
N ARG A 429 -1.91 -17.97 15.83
CA ARG A 429 -0.71 -17.43 15.17
C ARG A 429 -1.02 -16.59 13.95
N VAL A 430 -1.91 -17.07 13.09
CA VAL A 430 -2.21 -16.40 11.82
C VAL A 430 -3.03 -15.15 12.06
N GLY A 431 -2.65 -14.09 11.36
CA GLY A 431 -3.30 -12.78 11.46
C GLY A 431 -3.15 -12.11 12.82
N ALA A 432 -2.07 -12.39 13.56
CA ALA A 432 -1.85 -11.94 14.94
C ALA A 432 -2.07 -10.43 15.17
N LEU A 433 -1.82 -9.61 14.16
CA LEU A 433 -2.12 -8.18 14.12
C LEU A 433 -2.45 -7.77 12.68
N ILE A 434 -3.47 -6.94 12.48
CA ILE A 434 -3.80 -6.37 11.17
C ILE A 434 -3.86 -4.86 11.33
N SER A 435 -3.04 -4.12 10.60
CA SER A 435 -2.87 -2.69 10.84
C SER A 435 -2.93 -1.83 9.59
N THR A 436 -3.27 -0.55 9.80
CA THR A 436 -3.27 0.49 8.78
C THR A 436 -2.90 1.83 9.39
N LYS A 437 -2.64 2.85 8.57
CA LYS A 437 -2.41 4.21 9.05
C LYS A 437 -3.72 4.77 9.61
N ARG A 438 -3.66 5.35 10.82
CA ARG A 438 -4.79 6.03 11.44
C ARG A 438 -5.15 7.31 10.64
N PRO A 439 -6.43 7.53 10.30
CA PRO A 439 -6.86 8.77 9.65
C PRO A 439 -6.40 10.02 10.39
N GLY A 440 -5.80 10.96 9.66
CA GLY A 440 -5.35 12.24 10.21
C GLY A 440 -4.14 12.17 11.15
N SER A 441 -3.53 11.00 11.33
CA SER A 441 -2.38 10.81 12.22
C SER A 441 -1.29 9.96 11.55
N MET A 442 -0.02 10.22 11.92
CA MET A 442 1.13 9.41 11.54
C MET A 442 1.35 8.26 12.54
N SER A 443 0.27 7.58 12.92
CA SER A 443 0.29 6.46 13.86
C SER A 443 -0.41 5.24 13.30
N MET A 444 -0.06 4.07 13.83
CA MET A 444 -0.69 2.81 13.49
C MET A 444 -2.08 2.71 14.14
N GLN A 445 -3.01 2.09 13.42
CA GLN A 445 -4.30 1.65 13.91
C GLN A 445 -4.43 0.14 13.70
N ASP A 446 -4.73 -0.59 14.77
CA ASP A 446 -5.12 -1.99 14.70
C ASP A 446 -6.59 -2.10 14.23
N ILE A 447 -6.82 -2.95 13.23
CA ILE A 447 -8.12 -3.25 12.62
C ILE A 447 -8.41 -4.74 12.59
N ARG A 448 -7.67 -5.57 13.35
CA ARG A 448 -7.84 -7.04 13.40
C ARG A 448 -9.29 -7.46 13.69
N ASN A 449 -9.98 -6.71 14.53
CA ASN A 449 -11.38 -6.96 14.89
C ASN A 449 -12.36 -6.83 13.69
N GLN A 450 -11.92 -6.29 12.55
CA GLN A 450 -12.71 -6.23 11.32
C GLN A 450 -12.63 -7.53 10.52
N PHE A 451 -11.66 -8.40 10.80
CA PHE A 451 -11.39 -9.64 10.08
C PHE A 451 -11.69 -10.90 10.91
N VAL A 452 -11.53 -10.83 12.23
CA VAL A 452 -11.59 -12.01 13.11
C VAL A 452 -12.56 -11.78 14.26
N GLN A 453 -13.43 -12.77 14.52
CA GLN A 453 -14.50 -12.70 15.52
C GLN A 453 -14.03 -12.82 16.98
N GLN A 454 -12.82 -13.36 17.22
CA GLN A 454 -12.34 -13.59 18.58
C GLN A 454 -11.88 -12.28 19.24
N ALA A 455 -12.55 -11.89 20.32
CA ALA A 455 -12.09 -10.84 21.22
C ALA A 455 -10.89 -11.35 22.04
N VAL A 456 -9.67 -11.00 21.64
CA VAL A 456 -8.50 -11.13 22.51
C VAL A 456 -7.72 -9.82 22.46
N PHE A 457 -7.71 -9.14 23.60
CA PHE A 457 -6.77 -8.07 23.90
C PHE A 457 -5.37 -8.69 23.87
N VAL A 458 -4.57 -8.44 22.83
CA VAL A 458 -3.14 -8.78 22.84
C VAL A 458 -2.42 -7.69 23.63
N SER A 459 -2.67 -7.64 24.95
CA SER A 459 -1.78 -6.93 25.86
C SER A 459 -0.70 -7.91 26.31
N HIS A 460 0.52 -7.65 25.83
CA HIS A 460 1.75 -8.38 26.12
C HIS A 460 1.80 -9.83 25.65
N PHE A 461 2.97 -10.17 25.08
CA PHE A 461 3.55 -11.51 24.93
C PHE A 461 3.20 -12.45 26.09
N SER A 462 2.01 -13.03 26.04
CA SER A 462 1.49 -13.94 27.04
C SER A 462 1.21 -15.25 26.32
N LEU A 463 2.26 -16.06 26.32
CA LEU A 463 2.25 -17.52 26.38
C LEU A 463 0.84 -18.08 26.50
N GLN A 464 0.38 -18.76 25.44
CA GLN A 464 -0.75 -19.66 25.56
C GLN A 464 -0.38 -20.79 26.52
N MET A 465 -0.58 -20.55 27.81
CA MET A 465 -0.85 -21.61 28.77
C MET A 465 -2.26 -22.13 28.49
N PHE A 466 -2.39 -22.99 27.48
CA PHE A 466 -3.29 -24.12 27.69
C PHE A 466 -2.73 -24.89 28.89
N LYS A 467 -3.61 -25.43 29.75
CA LYS A 467 -3.19 -26.44 30.75
C LYS A 467 -2.58 -27.59 29.96
N ALA A 468 -1.28 -27.53 29.70
CA ALA A 468 -0.55 -28.58 29.05
C ALA A 468 -0.45 -29.72 30.07
N GLU A 469 -1.09 -30.85 29.77
CA GLU A 469 -0.71 -32.10 30.42
C GLU A 469 0.73 -32.42 30.00
N GLY A 470 1.56 -32.93 30.92
CA GLY A 470 2.97 -33.23 30.64
C GLY A 470 3.92 -32.03 30.72
N THR A 471 4.85 -31.94 29.77
CA THR A 471 5.91 -30.92 29.73
C THR A 471 5.46 -29.74 28.87
N ALA A 472 5.59 -28.51 29.37
CA ALA A 472 5.39 -27.29 28.57
C ALA A 472 6.73 -26.58 28.34
N VAL A 473 6.89 -25.96 27.17
CA VAL A 473 8.08 -25.17 26.82
C VAL A 473 7.67 -23.84 26.19
N SER A 474 8.46 -22.81 26.45
CA SER A 474 8.33 -21.53 25.76
C SER A 474 9.63 -20.77 25.60
N LEU A 475 9.65 -19.86 24.62
CA LEU A 475 10.73 -18.92 24.38
C LEU A 475 10.34 -17.51 24.84
N GLN A 476 11.32 -16.77 25.35
CA GLN A 476 11.16 -15.36 25.71
C GLN A 476 12.43 -14.59 25.36
N LEU A 477 12.37 -13.72 24.36
CA LEU A 477 13.41 -12.71 24.11
C LEU A 477 13.53 -11.76 25.30
N LEU A 478 14.76 -11.49 25.76
CA LEU A 478 14.99 -10.55 26.87
C LEU A 478 14.81 -9.09 26.45
N LYS A 479 15.10 -8.77 25.20
CA LYS A 479 14.85 -7.48 24.54
C LYS A 479 14.71 -7.67 23.05
N ALA A 480 14.16 -6.67 22.35
CA ALA A 480 14.13 -6.66 20.90
C ALA A 480 15.58 -6.68 20.36
N PRO A 481 15.94 -7.64 19.49
CA PRO A 481 17.29 -7.74 18.95
C PRO A 481 17.65 -6.53 18.08
N VAL A 482 18.88 -6.05 18.20
CA VAL A 482 19.44 -4.94 17.42
C VAL A 482 20.78 -5.39 16.84
N VAL A 483 21.01 -5.08 15.57
CA VAL A 483 22.25 -5.44 14.87
C VAL A 483 23.44 -4.85 15.61
N GLY A 484 24.45 -5.69 15.88
CA GLY A 484 25.66 -5.31 16.63
C GLY A 484 25.63 -5.74 18.10
N GLU A 485 24.48 -6.14 18.63
CA GLU A 485 24.33 -6.65 20.00
C GLU A 485 24.16 -8.17 20.02
N ASN A 486 24.40 -8.81 21.17
CA ASN A 486 24.09 -10.22 21.34
C ASN A 486 22.56 -10.42 21.48
N ILE A 487 22.05 -11.53 20.93
CA ILE A 487 20.65 -11.92 21.06
C ILE A 487 20.53 -12.78 22.32
N SER A 488 19.91 -12.24 23.37
CA SER A 488 19.71 -12.95 24.63
C SER A 488 18.24 -13.36 24.80
N PHE A 489 18.01 -14.61 25.18
CA PHE A 489 16.67 -15.17 25.35
C PHE A 489 16.63 -16.26 26.44
N ASN A 490 15.44 -16.55 26.93
CA ASN A 490 15.17 -17.61 27.89
C ASN A 490 14.41 -18.75 27.22
N VAL A 491 14.80 -19.98 27.56
CA VAL A 491 13.97 -21.18 27.39
C VAL A 491 13.35 -21.48 28.75
N ILE A 492 12.03 -21.45 28.84
CA ILE A 492 11.27 -21.73 30.05
C ILE A 492 10.61 -23.10 29.89
N ILE A 493 10.96 -24.05 30.75
CA ILE A 493 10.46 -25.42 30.73
C ILE A 493 9.66 -25.66 32.02
N THR A 494 8.42 -26.11 31.91
CA THR A 494 7.57 -26.44 33.06
C THR A 494 7.17 -27.91 33.01
N ASN A 495 7.44 -28.63 34.09
CA ASN A 495 6.95 -29.99 34.28
C ASN A 495 5.60 -29.96 35.01
N ASN A 496 4.49 -30.20 34.31
CA ASN A 496 3.18 -30.21 34.93
C ASN A 496 2.83 -31.55 35.60
N GLU A 497 3.75 -32.53 35.65
CA GLU A 497 3.50 -33.82 36.29
C GLU A 497 3.97 -33.87 37.75
N ALA A 498 3.48 -34.87 38.47
CA ALA A 498 3.87 -35.15 39.84
C ALA A 498 5.17 -35.99 39.94
N ALA A 499 5.72 -36.42 38.82
CA ALA A 499 6.97 -37.18 38.74
C ALA A 499 8.11 -36.29 38.25
N GLN A 500 9.33 -36.58 38.71
CA GLN A 500 10.54 -35.96 38.17
C GLN A 500 10.80 -36.46 36.74
N LYS A 501 11.30 -35.57 35.87
CA LYS A 501 11.66 -35.89 34.48
C LYS A 501 13.13 -35.64 34.20
N LEU A 502 13.66 -36.41 33.24
CA LEU A 502 14.92 -36.14 32.57
C LEU A 502 14.58 -35.78 31.13
N LEU A 503 14.95 -34.57 30.72
CA LEU A 503 14.58 -33.98 29.45
C LEU A 503 15.83 -33.69 28.61
N LYS A 504 15.76 -33.88 27.30
CA LYS A 504 16.76 -33.36 26.36
C LYS A 504 16.23 -32.08 25.74
N LYS A 505 17.02 -31.01 25.77
CA LYS A 505 16.71 -29.72 25.15
C LYS A 505 17.58 -29.55 23.91
N HIS A 506 16.95 -29.27 22.78
CA HIS A 506 17.61 -28.87 21.55
C HIS A 506 17.09 -27.51 21.11
N VAL A 507 17.98 -26.53 20.95
CA VAL A 507 17.65 -25.18 20.48
C VAL A 507 18.35 -24.95 19.15
N ASN A 508 17.64 -24.37 18.20
CA ASN A 508 18.14 -24.12 16.85
C ASN A 508 17.70 -22.74 16.38
N ALA A 509 18.62 -22.01 15.73
CA ALA A 509 18.35 -20.73 15.09
C ALA A 509 18.71 -20.77 13.60
N GLN A 510 17.76 -20.37 12.75
CA GLN A 510 17.91 -20.32 11.29
C GLN A 510 17.65 -18.92 10.76
N ASN A 511 18.34 -18.58 9.67
CA ASN A 511 18.06 -17.35 8.93
C ASN A 511 16.73 -17.50 8.20
N LYS A 512 15.92 -16.43 8.18
CA LYS A 512 14.63 -16.41 7.50
C LYS A 512 14.52 -15.19 6.60
N GLU A 513 13.82 -15.33 5.48
CA GLU A 513 13.26 -14.21 4.73
C GLU A 513 11.78 -14.04 5.07
N TYR A 514 11.26 -12.82 5.05
CA TYR A 514 9.91 -12.54 5.58
C TYR A 514 8.77 -13.31 4.91
N ASN A 515 8.99 -13.85 3.71
CA ASN A 515 7.97 -14.50 2.89
C ASN A 515 8.24 -16.00 2.62
N ARG A 516 9.26 -16.59 3.25
CA ARG A 516 9.68 -17.98 2.96
C ARG A 516 10.01 -18.74 4.23
N ASN A 517 10.04 -20.06 4.11
CA ASN A 517 10.59 -20.91 5.17
C ASN A 517 12.07 -20.58 5.40
N PRO A 518 12.54 -20.64 6.66
CA PRO A 518 13.92 -20.35 7.00
C PRO A 518 14.90 -21.32 6.30
N THR A 519 16.12 -20.84 6.12
CA THR A 519 17.20 -21.55 5.43
C THR A 519 18.47 -21.50 6.26
N GLY A 520 19.06 -22.66 6.48
CA GLY A 520 20.39 -22.80 7.07
C GLY A 520 20.44 -22.46 8.56
N THR A 521 20.79 -23.46 9.35
CA THR A 521 21.15 -23.28 10.75
C THR A 521 22.40 -22.41 10.88
N PHE A 522 22.37 -21.43 11.78
CA PHE A 522 23.56 -20.64 12.13
C PHE A 522 23.98 -20.76 13.59
N TRP A 523 23.10 -21.26 14.45
CA TRP A 523 23.40 -21.47 15.86
C TRP A 523 22.56 -22.60 16.44
N GLU A 524 23.15 -23.40 17.34
CA GLU A 524 22.48 -24.50 18.04
C GLU A 524 23.01 -24.62 19.47
N ALA A 525 22.16 -25.12 20.37
CA ALA A 525 22.56 -25.51 21.72
C ALA A 525 21.81 -26.76 22.19
N HIS A 526 22.49 -27.63 22.94
CA HIS A 526 21.95 -28.89 23.41
C HIS A 526 22.32 -29.12 24.87
N ASP A 527 21.33 -29.44 25.71
CA ASP A 527 21.56 -29.71 27.13
C ASP A 527 20.57 -30.76 27.67
N ASP A 528 21.04 -31.58 28.61
CA ASP A 528 20.17 -32.43 29.42
C ASP A 528 19.67 -31.64 30.64
N VAL A 529 18.36 -31.70 30.90
CA VAL A 529 17.68 -30.95 31.96
C VAL A 529 16.97 -31.93 32.88
N LYS A 530 17.37 -31.94 34.15
CA LYS A 530 16.67 -32.68 35.21
C LYS A 530 15.70 -31.72 35.89
N ILE A 531 14.41 -32.05 35.86
CA ILE A 531 13.36 -31.18 36.40
C ILE A 531 12.47 -31.97 37.38
N GLY A 532 12.24 -31.38 38.54
CA GLY A 532 11.41 -31.88 39.62
C GLY A 532 9.92 -31.88 39.28
N PRO A 533 9.11 -32.57 40.10
CA PRO A 533 7.65 -32.49 40.01
C PRO A 533 7.15 -31.05 40.12
N LYS A 534 6.23 -30.64 39.23
CA LYS A 534 5.61 -29.29 39.25
C LYS A 534 6.62 -28.13 39.19
N GLU A 535 7.86 -28.39 38.79
CA GLU A 535 8.92 -27.38 38.73
C GLU A 535 8.88 -26.64 37.37
N THR A 536 9.28 -25.37 37.41
CA THR A 536 9.60 -24.56 36.22
C THR A 536 11.05 -24.15 36.27
N VAL A 537 11.80 -24.45 35.21
CA VAL A 537 13.21 -24.09 35.04
C VAL A 537 13.35 -23.07 33.91
N THR A 538 14.13 -22.03 34.14
CA THR A 538 14.47 -21.01 33.13
C THR A 538 15.95 -21.12 32.78
N ILE A 539 16.25 -21.36 31.50
CA ILE A 539 17.62 -21.49 30.99
C ILE A 539 17.89 -20.32 30.05
N LYS A 540 18.90 -19.52 30.39
CA LYS A 540 19.31 -18.36 29.58
C LYS A 540 20.28 -18.79 28.50
N HIS A 541 20.07 -18.30 27.28
CA HIS A 541 20.95 -18.45 26.13
C HIS A 541 21.35 -17.09 25.56
N GLU A 542 22.46 -17.07 24.85
CA GLU A 542 22.96 -15.89 24.16
C GLU A 542 23.61 -16.29 22.83
N ILE A 543 23.17 -15.65 21.74
CA ILE A 543 23.81 -15.74 20.42
C ILE A 543 24.64 -14.48 20.25
N SER A 544 25.94 -14.64 20.08
CA SER A 544 26.86 -13.53 19.92
C SER A 544 26.71 -12.85 18.55
N PHE A 545 27.01 -11.54 18.48
CA PHE A 545 27.01 -10.79 17.22
C PHE A 545 27.83 -11.50 16.12
N LYS A 546 28.97 -12.08 16.48
CA LYS A 546 29.85 -12.77 15.53
C LYS A 546 29.19 -13.98 14.86
N GLU A 547 28.33 -14.70 15.58
CA GLU A 547 27.69 -15.92 15.09
C GLU A 547 26.62 -15.62 14.04
N TYR A 548 25.85 -14.54 14.21
CA TYR A 548 24.81 -14.18 13.25
C TYR A 548 25.30 -13.22 12.14
N MET A 549 26.27 -12.34 12.41
CA MET A 549 26.77 -11.32 11.45
C MET A 549 27.27 -11.90 10.11
N LEU A 550 27.93 -13.07 10.12
CA LEU A 550 28.61 -13.62 8.94
C LEU A 550 27.65 -14.15 7.85
N LYS A 551 26.35 -14.18 8.13
CA LYS A 551 25.32 -14.71 7.22
C LYS A 551 24.24 -13.68 6.88
N GLU A 552 24.41 -12.42 7.31
CA GLU A 552 23.46 -11.33 7.07
C GLU A 552 23.76 -10.62 5.73
N THR A 553 22.98 -10.94 4.70
CA THR A 553 22.96 -10.20 3.42
C THR A 553 21.57 -9.62 3.09
N ALA A 554 20.57 -9.86 3.93
CA ALA A 554 19.18 -9.44 3.69
C ALA A 554 18.81 -8.20 4.52
N GLU A 555 17.96 -7.33 3.96
CA GLU A 555 17.56 -6.05 4.59
C GLU A 555 16.64 -6.19 5.81
N ASP A 556 15.90 -7.30 5.91
CA ASP A 556 15.09 -7.63 7.09
C ASP A 556 15.70 -8.90 7.71
N SER A 557 16.68 -8.74 8.62
CA SER A 557 17.35 -9.84 9.34
C SER A 557 16.35 -10.59 10.24
N LEU A 558 15.62 -11.53 9.66
CA LEU A 558 14.66 -12.37 10.37
C LEU A 558 15.31 -13.67 10.83
N VAL A 559 14.96 -14.09 12.04
CA VAL A 559 15.43 -15.33 12.65
C VAL A 559 14.24 -16.18 13.03
N ASN A 560 14.28 -17.46 12.67
CA ASN A 560 13.43 -18.49 13.27
C ASN A 560 14.23 -19.16 14.40
N LEU A 561 13.78 -18.97 15.64
CA LEU A 561 14.33 -19.63 16.82
C LEU A 561 13.34 -20.70 17.27
N ALA A 562 13.80 -21.92 17.45
CA ALA A 562 12.95 -23.01 17.94
C ALA A 562 13.68 -23.84 18.99
N VAL A 563 12.88 -24.40 19.90
CA VAL A 563 13.34 -25.34 20.92
C VAL A 563 12.45 -26.58 20.91
N VAL A 564 13.09 -27.75 20.90
CA VAL A 564 12.45 -29.05 21.10
C VAL A 564 12.89 -29.60 22.44
N ILE A 565 11.92 -30.04 23.25
CA ILE A 565 12.14 -30.76 24.49
C ILE A 565 11.65 -32.20 24.31
N GLU A 566 12.54 -33.17 24.51
CA GLU A 566 12.21 -34.60 24.53
C GLU A 566 12.21 -35.11 25.98
N ASP A 567 11.14 -35.75 26.42
CA ASP A 567 11.14 -36.56 27.64
C ASP A 567 11.84 -37.90 27.35
N VAL A 568 12.96 -38.15 28.01
CA VAL A 568 13.79 -39.35 27.77
C VAL A 568 12.99 -40.64 28.03
N LYS A 569 12.09 -40.63 29.01
CA LYS A 569 11.34 -41.81 29.42
C LYS A 569 10.14 -42.08 28.52
N SER A 570 9.31 -41.07 28.28
CA SER A 570 8.08 -41.23 27.48
C SER A 570 8.33 -41.12 25.98
N GLN A 571 9.48 -40.56 25.57
CA GLN A 571 9.79 -40.17 24.20
C GLN A 571 8.83 -39.11 23.63
N GLU A 572 8.03 -38.47 24.47
CA GLU A 572 7.17 -37.34 24.09
C GLU A 572 8.03 -36.12 23.76
N ARG A 573 7.62 -35.36 22.74
CA ARG A 573 8.32 -34.16 22.30
C ARG A 573 7.37 -32.96 22.25
N VAL A 574 7.82 -31.85 22.81
CA VAL A 574 7.13 -30.55 22.76
C VAL A 574 8.04 -29.50 22.14
N LEU A 575 7.44 -28.56 21.42
CA LEU A 575 8.16 -27.53 20.68
C LEU A 575 7.60 -26.14 21.00
N ALA A 576 8.51 -25.16 21.12
CA ALA A 576 8.18 -23.75 21.03
C ALA A 576 9.04 -23.10 19.96
N SER A 577 8.46 -22.13 19.25
CA SER A 577 9.15 -21.37 18.21
C SER A 577 8.80 -19.89 18.31
N GLU A 578 9.76 -19.03 18.02
CA GLU A 578 9.60 -17.59 17.97
C GLU A 578 10.33 -17.06 16.72
N GLU A 579 9.65 -16.20 15.97
CA GLU A 579 10.25 -15.51 14.83
C GLU A 579 10.33 -14.02 15.10
N PHE A 580 11.51 -13.43 14.87
CA PHE A 580 11.76 -12.03 15.21
C PHE A 580 12.75 -11.37 14.25
N ILE A 581 12.71 -10.04 14.22
CA ILE A 581 13.63 -9.20 13.43
C ILE A 581 14.76 -8.68 14.30
N ILE A 582 15.96 -8.70 13.76
CA ILE A 582 17.12 -7.94 14.26
C ILE A 582 17.04 -6.53 13.67
N ARG A 583 16.75 -5.54 14.53
CA ARG A 583 16.54 -4.15 14.10
C ARG A 583 17.84 -3.51 13.62
N SER A 584 17.72 -2.65 12.61
CA SER A 584 18.74 -1.65 12.38
C SER A 584 18.81 -0.66 13.56
N PRO A 585 20.02 -0.19 13.92
CA PRO A 585 20.23 0.91 14.84
C PRO A 585 19.45 2.18 14.49
N SER A 586 19.09 2.95 15.52
CA SER A 586 18.37 4.23 15.37
C SER A 586 19.26 5.36 14.83
N LEU A 587 18.72 6.13 13.87
CA LEU A 587 19.37 7.31 13.24
C LEU A 587 18.69 8.62 13.70
N ASP A 588 19.19 9.41 14.64
CA ASP A 588 18.45 10.61 15.09
C ASP A 588 18.52 11.80 14.13
N ILE A 589 17.38 12.19 13.55
CA ILE A 589 17.28 13.30 12.58
C ILE A 589 16.65 14.52 13.27
N GLN A 590 17.35 15.66 13.28
CA GLN A 590 16.89 16.91 13.92
C GLN A 590 16.75 18.04 12.89
N VAL A 591 15.53 18.40 12.54
CA VAL A 591 15.28 19.41 11.51
C VAL A 591 14.84 20.71 12.16
N SER A 592 15.58 21.78 11.89
CA SER A 592 15.23 23.14 12.33
C SER A 592 14.62 23.89 11.16
N VAL A 593 13.42 24.44 11.34
CA VAL A 593 12.70 25.15 10.28
C VAL A 593 12.41 26.59 10.69
N ILE A 594 12.77 27.54 9.82
CA ILE A 594 12.56 28.98 9.94
C ILE A 594 11.64 29.44 8.80
N ILE A 595 10.41 29.85 9.13
CA ILE A 595 9.43 30.31 8.13
C ILE A 595 9.97 31.51 7.33
N ASN A 596 9.78 31.53 6.00
CA ASN A 596 10.17 32.60 5.06
C ASN A 596 11.69 32.82 4.87
N ALA A 597 12.53 31.81 5.14
CA ALA A 597 13.96 31.81 4.82
C ALA A 597 14.38 30.47 4.18
N PRO A 598 15.54 30.39 3.49
CA PRO A 598 16.15 29.11 3.12
C PRO A 598 16.31 28.23 4.36
N GLN A 599 16.03 26.94 4.22
CA GLN A 599 15.86 26.05 5.37
C GLN A 599 17.08 25.16 5.50
N VAL A 600 17.44 24.83 6.73
CA VAL A 600 18.58 23.97 7.01
C VAL A 600 18.11 22.75 7.79
N ALA A 601 18.12 21.60 7.13
CA ALA A 601 17.87 20.33 7.79
C ALA A 601 19.20 19.75 8.28
N THR A 602 19.29 19.48 9.58
CA THR A 602 20.46 18.82 10.16
C THR A 602 20.17 17.33 10.35
N VAL A 603 20.94 16.49 9.67
CA VAL A 603 20.84 15.03 9.84
C VAL A 603 21.99 14.58 10.72
N SER A 604 21.68 13.89 11.83
CA SER A 604 22.68 13.28 12.71
C SER A 604 22.55 11.76 12.76
N PHE A 605 23.65 11.07 13.05
CA PHE A 605 23.69 9.63 13.23
C PHE A 605 24.69 9.27 14.32
N THR A 606 24.33 8.31 15.17
CA THR A 606 25.25 7.71 16.15
C THR A 606 25.58 6.30 15.70
N ASN A 607 26.85 6.07 15.36
CA ASN A 607 27.35 4.73 15.04
C ASN A 607 27.33 3.85 16.32
N PRO A 608 26.54 2.77 16.39
CA PRO A 608 26.49 1.89 17.55
C PRO A 608 27.58 0.82 17.54
N PHE A 609 28.30 0.66 16.42
CA PHE A 609 29.31 -0.38 16.29
C PHE A 609 30.63 0.06 16.89
N ASN A 610 31.39 -0.93 17.38
CA ASN A 610 32.76 -0.73 17.84
C ASN A 610 33.77 -0.57 16.68
N VAL A 611 33.29 -0.42 15.44
CA VAL A 611 34.09 -0.25 14.23
C VAL A 611 33.57 0.92 13.39
N ALA A 612 34.44 1.54 12.61
CA ALA A 612 34.07 2.63 11.71
C ALA A 612 33.09 2.17 10.61
N VAL A 613 32.07 3.00 10.37
CA VAL A 613 31.06 2.83 9.29
C VAL A 613 31.28 3.90 8.23
N SER A 614 31.32 3.51 6.96
CA SER A 614 31.32 4.43 5.81
C SER A 614 30.13 4.16 4.90
N GLY A 615 29.48 5.21 4.39
CA GLY A 615 28.25 5.04 3.63
C GLY A 615 27.78 6.22 2.80
N GLU A 616 26.57 6.12 2.24
CA GLU A 616 25.89 7.18 1.52
C GLU A 616 24.59 7.57 2.23
N LEU A 617 24.44 8.86 2.50
CA LEU A 617 23.23 9.52 2.96
C LEU A 617 22.39 9.99 1.77
N SER A 618 21.12 9.59 1.74
CA SER A 618 20.16 9.95 0.69
C SER A 618 18.96 10.67 1.30
N VAL A 619 18.63 11.88 0.82
CA VAL A 619 17.48 12.69 1.25
C VAL A 619 16.53 12.97 0.08
N SER A 620 15.24 12.67 0.26
CA SER A 620 14.17 13.01 -0.70
C SER A 620 13.03 13.70 0.02
N GLY A 621 12.19 14.43 -0.72
CA GLY A 621 11.01 15.09 -0.16
C GLY A 621 10.17 15.72 -1.27
N SER A 622 8.96 15.20 -1.48
CA SER A 622 8.01 15.79 -2.42
C SER A 622 7.58 17.18 -1.90
N GLY A 623 7.56 18.17 -2.81
CA GLY A 623 7.40 19.58 -2.47
C GLY A 623 8.59 20.26 -1.77
N LEU A 624 9.64 19.51 -1.40
CA LEU A 624 10.91 20.05 -0.84
C LEU A 624 12.03 20.09 -1.88
N LEU A 625 12.19 18.99 -2.62
CA LEU A 625 13.29 18.74 -3.52
C LEU A 625 12.75 18.30 -4.87
N GLU A 626 13.19 18.94 -5.95
CA GLU A 626 12.91 18.45 -7.31
C GLU A 626 13.65 17.13 -7.58
N GLU A 627 14.84 16.95 -6.98
CA GLU A 627 15.66 15.76 -7.10
C GLU A 627 16.23 15.30 -5.75
N LYS A 628 16.45 13.99 -5.63
CA LYS A 628 17.03 13.37 -4.44
C LYS A 628 18.45 13.89 -4.16
N ALA A 629 18.69 14.40 -2.95
CA ALA A 629 20.02 14.80 -2.51
C ALA A 629 20.81 13.58 -2.00
N GLN A 630 22.10 13.47 -2.38
CA GLN A 630 22.98 12.37 -1.97
C GLN A 630 24.32 12.91 -1.45
N MET A 631 24.85 12.29 -0.39
CA MET A 631 26.11 12.66 0.22
C MET A 631 26.85 11.44 0.77
N ARG A 632 28.18 11.39 0.66
CA ARG A 632 28.99 10.34 1.29
C ARG A 632 29.29 10.70 2.75
N CYS A 633 29.15 9.73 3.64
CA CYS A 633 29.43 9.84 5.07
C CYS A 633 30.55 8.87 5.47
N VAL A 634 31.48 9.32 6.31
CA VAL A 634 32.50 8.46 6.94
C VAL A 634 32.51 8.76 8.43
N THR A 635 32.25 7.76 9.27
CA THR A 635 32.32 7.90 10.73
C THR A 635 33.68 7.39 11.25
N GLY A 636 34.28 8.11 12.20
CA GLY A 636 35.52 7.71 12.89
C GLY A 636 35.28 6.71 14.05
N PHE A 637 36.36 6.13 14.58
CA PHE A 637 36.36 5.32 15.82
C PHE A 637 36.08 6.21 17.07
N PRO A 638 35.61 5.64 18.19
CA PRO A 638 34.34 5.98 18.82
C PRO A 638 34.35 7.29 19.61
N LYS A 639 33.13 7.81 19.81
CA LYS A 639 32.74 9.03 20.54
C LYS A 639 32.81 10.32 19.71
N HIS A 640 31.66 10.56 19.07
CA HIS A 640 31.20 11.81 18.46
C HIS A 640 31.97 12.33 17.22
N PHE A 641 31.17 12.96 16.35
CA PHE A 641 31.51 13.80 15.18
C PHE A 641 31.80 13.08 13.83
N PRO A 642 31.54 13.73 12.67
CA PRO A 642 31.07 15.11 12.46
C PRO A 642 29.67 15.22 11.81
N PHE A 643 29.08 16.40 12.01
CA PHE A 643 27.82 16.85 11.43
C PHE A 643 27.80 16.78 9.91
N SER A 644 26.66 16.39 9.34
CA SER A 644 26.37 16.63 7.93
C SER A 644 25.20 17.62 7.87
N GLN A 645 25.51 18.88 7.56
CA GLN A 645 24.52 19.94 7.43
C GLN A 645 24.08 20.00 5.96
N ILE A 646 22.79 19.80 5.69
CA ILE A 646 22.22 19.91 4.34
C ILE A 646 21.32 21.15 4.33
N THR A 647 21.72 22.15 3.53
CA THR A 647 20.90 23.35 3.28
C THR A 647 20.02 23.10 2.07
N LEU A 648 18.70 23.19 2.23
CA LEU A 648 17.73 22.98 1.16
C LEU A 648 16.93 24.27 0.93
N PRO A 649 16.92 24.84 -0.28
CA PRO A 649 16.09 25.99 -0.59
C PRO A 649 14.62 25.53 -0.69
N LEU A 650 13.72 26.01 0.18
CA LEU A 650 12.30 25.58 0.17
C LEU A 650 11.40 26.64 -0.44
N ASN A 651 10.45 26.20 -1.29
CA ASN A 651 9.42 27.02 -1.91
C ASN A 651 8.04 26.32 -1.83
N ALA A 652 7.47 26.07 -0.64
CA ALA A 652 6.06 25.66 -0.53
C ALA A 652 5.47 25.80 0.89
N HIS A 653 4.15 26.04 0.94
CA HIS A 653 3.34 26.10 2.17
C HIS A 653 3.04 24.73 2.81
N GLN A 654 3.51 23.64 2.21
CA GLN A 654 3.38 22.27 2.71
C GLN A 654 4.59 21.46 2.22
N TRP A 655 5.31 20.82 3.13
CA TRP A 655 6.56 20.14 2.82
C TRP A 655 6.83 18.97 3.76
N TRP A 656 7.57 17.94 3.30
CA TRP A 656 8.03 16.82 4.13
C TRP A 656 9.36 16.21 3.67
N ILE A 657 10.24 15.89 4.62
CA ILE A 657 11.39 15.00 4.36
C ILE A 657 10.82 13.57 4.29
N GLN A 658 11.25 12.79 3.31
CA GLN A 658 10.63 11.52 2.93
C GLN A 658 11.50 10.31 3.33
N CYS A 659 12.81 10.42 3.15
CA CYS A 659 13.72 9.32 3.44
C CYS A 659 15.10 9.87 3.79
N VAL A 660 15.74 9.33 4.84
CA VAL A 660 17.13 9.58 5.19
C VAL A 660 17.81 8.22 5.33
N ARG A 661 18.43 7.76 4.24
CA ARG A 661 19.05 6.43 4.22
C ARG A 661 20.55 6.55 4.38
N LEU A 662 21.15 5.79 5.30
CA LEU A 662 22.60 5.61 5.42
C LEU A 662 22.96 4.16 5.07
N VAL A 663 23.53 3.92 3.90
CA VAL A 663 24.03 2.57 3.54
C VAL A 663 25.49 2.46 3.96
N GLY A 664 25.80 1.70 5.01
CA GLY A 664 27.14 1.59 5.58
C GLY A 664 27.85 0.26 5.28
N MET A 665 29.18 0.26 5.14
CA MET A 665 30.00 -0.96 5.26
C MET A 665 30.79 -0.92 6.56
N LEU A 666 30.88 -2.05 7.26
CA LEU A 666 31.79 -2.21 8.41
C LEU A 666 33.19 -2.50 7.85
N LYS A 667 34.18 -1.63 8.09
CA LYS A 667 35.52 -1.77 7.45
C LYS A 667 36.28 -3.07 7.76
N GLN A 668 35.93 -3.81 8.81
CA GLN A 668 36.56 -5.10 9.15
C GLN A 668 35.92 -6.31 8.47
N THR A 669 34.73 -6.17 7.87
CA THR A 669 34.01 -7.26 7.20
C THR A 669 33.54 -6.79 5.82
N SER A 670 33.51 -7.67 4.82
CA SER A 670 32.91 -7.33 3.50
C SER A 670 31.37 -7.23 3.55
N ALA A 671 30.79 -7.00 4.73
CA ALA A 671 29.36 -6.98 4.98
C ALA A 671 28.79 -5.56 4.79
N LEU A 672 27.75 -5.47 3.96
CA LEU A 672 27.00 -4.25 3.68
C LEU A 672 25.81 -4.17 4.65
N PHE A 673 25.75 -3.11 5.45
CA PHE A 673 24.61 -2.82 6.32
C PHE A 673 23.82 -1.65 5.75
N VAL A 674 22.51 -1.82 5.67
CA VAL A 674 21.61 -0.75 5.27
C VAL A 674 20.93 -0.20 6.51
N PHE A 675 21.28 1.03 6.92
CA PHE A 675 20.53 1.76 7.94
C PHE A 675 19.49 2.63 7.24
N ILE A 676 18.22 2.33 7.47
CA ILE A 676 17.11 3.12 6.93
C ILE A 676 16.38 3.75 8.11
N ARG A 677 16.36 5.08 8.20
CA ARG A 677 15.34 5.79 8.98
C ARG A 677 14.65 6.81 8.10
N GLU A 678 13.35 6.72 8.05
CA GLU A 678 12.51 7.63 7.29
C GLU A 678 11.71 8.44 8.31
N CYS A 679 11.86 9.76 8.28
CA CYS A 679 11.14 10.67 9.16
C CYS A 679 10.26 11.56 8.31
N ILE A 680 8.98 11.70 8.68
CA ILE A 680 8.05 12.67 8.06
C ILE A 680 7.95 13.88 8.98
N LEU A 681 8.12 15.06 8.41
CA LEU A 681 7.84 16.35 9.05
C LEU A 681 6.74 17.03 8.25
N THR A 682 5.71 17.54 8.91
CA THR A 682 4.58 18.22 8.25
C THR A 682 4.43 19.64 8.79
N SER A 683 4.02 20.58 7.94
CA SER A 683 3.74 21.97 8.35
C SER A 683 2.57 22.10 9.35
N SER A 684 1.73 21.07 9.52
CA SER A 684 0.60 21.08 10.45
C SER A 684 0.99 21.07 11.94
N THR A 685 2.26 20.86 12.27
CA THR A 685 2.77 21.03 13.66
C THR A 685 2.99 22.50 14.04
N LEU A 686 2.69 23.45 13.15
CA LEU A 686 2.98 24.89 13.31
C LEU A 686 1.74 25.81 13.19
N LEU A 687 0.53 25.31 13.45
CA LEU A 687 -0.62 26.20 13.68
C LEU A 687 -0.55 26.75 15.12
N PHE A 688 0.07 27.92 15.22
CA PHE A 688 0.34 28.70 16.44
C PHE A 688 -0.86 28.88 17.38
N ASN A 689 -0.65 28.56 18.65
CA ASN A 689 -1.17 29.32 19.80
C ASN A 689 -0.07 30.34 20.19
N PRO A 690 -0.30 31.67 20.14
CA PRO A 690 0.77 32.69 20.13
C PRO A 690 1.52 32.92 21.46
N PHE A 691 1.46 31.98 22.41
CA PHE A 691 2.03 32.17 23.75
C PHE A 691 3.02 31.09 24.23
N LEU A 692 3.61 30.27 23.33
CA LEU A 692 4.67 29.32 23.71
C LEU A 692 5.98 29.59 22.93
N PRO A 693 7.15 29.53 23.61
CA PRO A 693 8.45 29.82 22.99
C PRO A 693 8.89 28.73 21.99
N PRO A 694 9.82 29.02 21.07
CA PRO A 694 10.15 28.19 19.93
C PRO A 694 11.16 27.10 20.31
N TYR A 695 10.69 25.94 20.76
CA TYR A 695 11.49 24.71 20.77
C TYR A 695 10.56 23.53 20.47
N VAL A 696 10.72 22.90 19.31
CA VAL A 696 10.10 21.60 19.03
C VAL A 696 11.21 20.55 19.09
N SER A 697 11.35 19.91 20.25
CA SER A 697 12.05 18.64 20.37
C SER A 697 11.04 17.52 20.17
N LEU A 698 11.12 16.79 19.05
CA LEU A 698 10.43 15.52 18.91
C LEU A 698 11.26 14.45 19.62
N VAL A 699 11.07 14.36 20.94
CA VAL A 699 11.51 13.21 21.74
C VAL A 699 10.30 12.28 21.86
N GLU A 700 10.21 11.25 21.03
CA GLU A 700 9.37 10.10 21.35
C GLU A 700 10.12 9.22 22.35
N ASN A 701 10.06 9.63 23.62
CA ASN A 701 10.16 8.72 24.75
C ASN A 701 8.74 8.51 25.27
N LYS A 702 8.35 7.23 25.45
CA LYS A 702 7.68 6.69 26.65
C LYS A 702 7.41 5.19 26.42
N LEU A 703 7.87 4.25 27.25
CA LEU A 703 7.50 4.03 28.67
C LEU A 703 6.00 4.18 28.88
N PHE A 704 5.21 3.15 28.54
CA PHE A 704 4.77 2.08 29.42
C PHE A 704 3.93 1.06 28.62
#